data_AF-A0A7J8HM20-F1
#
_entry.id   AF-A0A7J8HM20-F1
#
_cell.length_a   1.000
_cell.length_b   1.000
_cell.length_c   1.000
_cell.angle_alpha   90.00
_cell.angle_beta   90.00
_cell.angle_gamma   90.00
#
_symmetry.space_group_name_H-M   'P 1'
#
loop_
_entity.id
_entity.type
_entity.pdbx_description
1 polymer ?
#
loop_
_entity_poly.entity_id
_entity_poly.type
_entity_poly.pdbx_seq_one_letter_code
_entity_poly.pdbx_strand_id
1 'polypeptide(L)'
;MKMTVDFEECLKDSPRFRAALEEVEGDVAELELKLDKLVKLCIAMIDTGKAFCVANKQFMNGIRDLAQYSSNDTVVETSLTKFSDSLQEMINFHTILFDQTQRSIKAQLQNFVKEDLRKFKDAKKQFEKVSEEKENALVKNAQVQRNKQHEVEEATNILTATRKCFRHIALDYVLQINVLQSKRRSEILKSMLSFMYAHLAFFHQGYDLFSELGPYMKDLGAQLDRLVVDAAKEKREMEQKHSTIQQKDFSSDDSKLEYNVDAANGIVMEGYLFKRASNAFKTWNRRWFSIQNNQLVYQKKFKDNPTVVVEDLRLCTVKHCEDIERRFCFEVVSPTKSCMLQADSEKLRQAWIKAVQTSIATAYREKGDESEKLDKKSSPSTGSLDSGNESKDKLLKGESALQRVQCIPGNASCCDCGLADPRWASINLGITLCIECSGIHRSLGVHFSKVRSLTLDTWEPELLKLMCELGNDVINRVYEANLGKMGIKKPQPGQRQEKEAYIRAKYVERKFVDKYSISSSPPEQEKKIVSKSCEEKRLSISKLGPSDQGRASSLSSEGERQDSSVLLDSKHLNPGLQLYRASYEKNLPKMAEALAHGADVNWANSEENKATPLIQAVLGGSLVTCEFLLQNGANVNQRDVQGRGPLHHATVLGHTGQVCLFLKRGANQHATDEEGKDPLSIAVEAANADIVTLLRLARMNEEMRESEGLYGQPGDETYQDIFRDFSQMASNNPEKLNRFQQDSQKF
;
A
#
# COMPACT_ATOMS: atom_id res chain seq x y z
N MET A 1 43.78 -53.90 2.70
CA MET A 1 43.68 -52.68 1.85
C MET A 1 45.03 -52.49 1.18
N LYS A 2 45.12 -52.07 -0.09
CA LYS A 2 46.42 -51.78 -0.70
C LYS A 2 46.89 -50.43 -0.15
N MET A 3 47.97 -50.40 0.63
CA MET A 3 48.57 -49.16 1.11
C MET A 3 49.06 -48.34 -0.08
N THR A 4 48.81 -47.03 -0.04
CA THR A 4 49.21 -46.10 -1.12
C THR A 4 50.66 -45.68 -0.94
N VAL A 5 51.08 -45.44 0.31
CA VAL A 5 52.45 -45.14 0.70
C VAL A 5 52.86 -46.10 1.82
N ASP A 6 54.08 -46.63 1.73
CA ASP A 6 54.62 -47.64 2.62
C ASP A 6 55.33 -47.04 3.85
N PHE A 7 55.07 -47.61 5.02
CA PHE A 7 55.74 -47.24 6.27
C PHE A 7 57.21 -47.69 6.30
N GLU A 8 57.60 -48.76 5.58
CA GLU A 8 59.01 -49.18 5.55
C GLU A 8 59.87 -48.25 4.70
N GLU A 9 59.40 -47.81 3.53
CA GLU A 9 60.11 -46.85 2.68
C GLU A 9 60.22 -45.47 3.32
N CYS A 10 59.22 -45.07 4.12
CA CYS A 10 59.24 -43.87 4.94
C CYS A 10 60.45 -43.81 5.90
N LEU A 11 60.80 -44.92 6.54
CA LEU A 11 61.96 -45.00 7.45
C LEU A 11 63.32 -44.95 6.74
N LYS A 12 63.34 -45.24 5.44
CA LYS A 12 64.51 -45.19 4.54
C LYS A 12 64.69 -43.81 3.90
N ASP A 13 63.60 -43.05 3.78
CA ASP A 13 63.51 -41.76 3.06
C ASP A 13 64.05 -41.83 1.63
N SER A 14 63.65 -42.86 0.89
CA SER A 14 64.16 -43.11 -0.46
C SER A 14 63.63 -42.07 -1.48
N PRO A 15 64.33 -41.82 -2.61
CA PRO A 15 63.79 -41.00 -3.69
C PRO A 15 62.45 -41.55 -4.23
N ARG A 16 62.25 -42.88 -4.15
CA ARG A 16 60.99 -43.55 -4.46
C ARG A 16 59.87 -43.19 -3.48
N PHE A 17 60.17 -43.11 -2.18
CA PHE A 17 59.23 -42.62 -1.17
C PHE A 17 58.82 -41.17 -1.46
N ARG A 18 59.77 -40.30 -1.78
CA ARG A 18 59.49 -38.89 -2.11
C ARG A 18 58.61 -38.74 -3.35
N ALA A 19 58.90 -39.46 -4.44
CA ALA A 19 58.05 -39.46 -5.63
C ALA A 19 56.61 -39.95 -5.34
N ALA A 20 56.46 -40.97 -4.48
CA ALA A 20 55.14 -41.47 -4.08
C ALA A 20 54.37 -40.50 -3.16
N LEU A 21 55.06 -39.65 -2.38
CA LEU A 21 54.41 -38.53 -1.67
C LEU A 21 53.95 -37.45 -2.66
N GLU A 22 54.80 -37.04 -3.59
CA GLU A 22 54.50 -36.01 -4.60
C GLU A 22 53.31 -36.39 -5.48
N GLU A 23 53.24 -37.64 -5.93
CA GLU A 23 52.09 -38.21 -6.65
C GLU A 23 50.78 -38.06 -5.83
N VAL A 24 50.79 -38.49 -4.57
CA VAL A 24 49.62 -38.43 -3.68
C VAL A 24 49.24 -36.99 -3.31
N GLU A 25 50.21 -36.10 -3.15
CA GLU A 25 49.98 -34.69 -2.86
C GLU A 25 49.30 -33.97 -4.02
N GLY A 26 49.71 -34.26 -5.27
CA GLY A 26 49.01 -33.81 -6.48
C GLY A 26 47.58 -34.37 -6.56
N ASP A 27 47.42 -35.67 -6.31
CA ASP A 27 46.13 -36.39 -6.33
C ASP A 27 45.12 -35.81 -5.30
N VAL A 28 45.60 -35.38 -4.12
CA VAL A 28 44.79 -34.72 -3.09
C VAL A 28 44.49 -33.26 -3.43
N ALA A 29 45.45 -32.51 -4.00
CA ALA A 29 45.26 -31.13 -4.41
C ALA A 29 44.24 -30.99 -5.56
N GLU A 30 44.28 -31.90 -6.54
CA GLU A 30 43.26 -31.94 -7.59
C GLU A 30 41.89 -32.33 -7.01
N LEU A 31 41.84 -33.34 -6.13
CA LEU A 31 40.60 -33.79 -5.47
C LEU A 31 39.91 -32.65 -4.71
N GLU A 32 40.66 -31.87 -3.93
CA GLU A 32 40.13 -30.70 -3.23
C GLU A 32 39.46 -29.73 -4.22
N LEU A 33 40.15 -29.37 -5.31
CA LEU A 33 39.65 -28.45 -6.33
C LEU A 33 38.37 -28.97 -7.01
N LYS A 34 38.24 -30.29 -7.27
CA LYS A 34 36.99 -30.87 -7.80
C LYS A 34 35.86 -30.81 -6.78
N LEU A 35 36.12 -31.16 -5.52
CA LEU A 35 35.11 -31.16 -4.46
C LEU A 35 34.58 -29.75 -4.17
N ASP A 36 35.48 -28.77 -4.07
CA ASP A 36 35.14 -27.38 -3.82
C ASP A 36 34.34 -26.79 -4.99
N LYS A 37 34.66 -27.17 -6.24
CA LYS A 37 33.86 -26.84 -7.43
C LYS A 37 32.47 -27.49 -7.38
N LEU A 38 32.36 -28.77 -6.99
CA LEU A 38 31.09 -29.47 -6.88
C LEU A 38 30.17 -28.86 -5.81
N VAL A 39 30.72 -28.49 -4.64
CA VAL A 39 29.98 -27.80 -3.58
C VAL A 39 29.48 -26.43 -4.06
N LYS A 40 30.30 -25.65 -4.76
CA LYS A 40 29.90 -24.35 -5.35
C LYS A 40 28.78 -24.50 -6.39
N LEU A 41 28.88 -25.48 -7.28
CA LEU A 41 27.83 -25.78 -8.27
C LEU A 41 26.52 -26.22 -7.61
N CYS A 42 26.60 -27.05 -6.56
CA CYS A 42 25.43 -27.48 -5.80
C CYS A 42 24.72 -26.31 -5.08
N ILE A 43 25.49 -25.38 -4.50
CA ILE A 43 24.95 -24.15 -3.89
C ILE A 43 24.22 -23.31 -4.95
N ALA A 44 24.85 -23.04 -6.09
CA ALA A 44 24.22 -22.27 -7.18
C ALA A 44 22.94 -22.93 -7.71
N MET A 45 22.93 -24.26 -7.85
CA MET A 45 21.74 -25.04 -8.23
C MET A 45 20.61 -24.92 -7.21
N ILE A 46 20.92 -25.04 -5.90
CA ILE A 46 19.96 -24.86 -4.81
C ILE A 46 19.37 -23.44 -4.83
N ASP A 47 20.20 -22.42 -4.95
CA ASP A 47 19.76 -21.03 -4.80
C ASP A 47 18.98 -20.54 -6.04
N THR A 48 19.34 -21.01 -7.24
CA THR A 48 18.51 -20.85 -8.45
C THR A 48 17.17 -21.60 -8.30
N GLY A 49 17.19 -22.79 -7.71
CA GLY A 49 15.98 -23.57 -7.42
C GLY A 49 15.03 -22.90 -6.42
N LYS A 50 15.57 -22.21 -5.40
CA LYS A 50 14.79 -21.36 -4.49
C LYS A 50 14.15 -20.19 -5.23
N ALA A 51 14.88 -19.50 -6.11
CA ALA A 51 14.34 -18.40 -6.90
C ALA A 51 13.17 -18.87 -7.81
N PHE A 52 13.29 -20.03 -8.44
CA PHE A 52 12.19 -20.69 -9.18
C PHE A 52 10.96 -20.95 -8.28
N CYS A 53 11.16 -21.43 -7.04
CA CYS A 53 10.05 -21.62 -6.11
C CYS A 53 9.39 -20.31 -5.66
N VAL A 54 10.15 -19.22 -5.51
CA VAL A 54 9.59 -17.89 -5.22
C VAL A 54 8.74 -17.39 -6.39
N ALA A 55 9.21 -17.54 -7.63
CA ALA A 55 8.45 -17.18 -8.83
C ALA A 55 7.16 -18.01 -8.97
N ASN A 56 7.22 -19.32 -8.77
CA ASN A 56 6.04 -20.18 -8.79
C ASN A 56 5.02 -19.79 -7.69
N LYS A 57 5.49 -19.41 -6.50
CA LYS A 57 4.61 -18.95 -5.42
C LYS A 57 3.91 -17.62 -5.76
N GLN A 58 4.60 -16.70 -6.44
CA GLN A 58 3.98 -15.47 -6.96
C GLN A 58 2.92 -15.78 -8.03
N PHE A 59 3.21 -16.72 -8.95
CA PHE A 59 2.25 -17.17 -9.97
C PHE A 59 0.99 -17.81 -9.35
N MET A 60 1.16 -18.69 -8.34
CA MET A 60 0.05 -19.27 -7.58
C MET A 60 -0.80 -18.24 -6.84
N ASN A 61 -0.20 -17.18 -6.28
CA ASN A 61 -0.97 -16.11 -5.68
C ASN A 61 -1.89 -15.46 -6.74
N GLY A 62 -1.38 -15.20 -7.96
CA GLY A 62 -2.21 -14.71 -9.07
C GLY A 62 -3.34 -15.67 -9.48
N ILE A 63 -3.16 -16.99 -9.34
CA ILE A 63 -4.23 -17.99 -9.52
C ILE A 63 -5.30 -17.85 -8.43
N ARG A 64 -4.90 -17.65 -7.17
CA ARG A 64 -5.83 -17.42 -6.04
C ARG A 64 -6.56 -16.09 -6.15
N ASP A 65 -5.88 -15.02 -6.57
CA ASP A 65 -6.48 -13.71 -6.83
C ASP A 65 -7.56 -13.81 -7.93
N LEU A 66 -7.31 -14.60 -8.99
CA LEU A 66 -8.28 -14.88 -10.05
C LEU A 66 -9.44 -15.76 -9.56
N ALA A 67 -9.19 -16.74 -8.69
CA ALA A 67 -10.23 -17.53 -8.04
C ALA A 67 -11.16 -16.63 -7.21
N GLN A 68 -10.60 -15.76 -6.36
CA GLN A 68 -11.34 -14.83 -5.52
C GLN A 68 -12.12 -13.78 -6.33
N TYR A 69 -11.55 -13.27 -7.44
CA TYR A 69 -12.29 -12.41 -8.38
C TYR A 69 -13.50 -13.14 -8.98
N SER A 70 -13.38 -14.46 -9.15
CA SER A 70 -14.39 -15.33 -9.76
C SER A 70 -15.38 -15.92 -8.77
N SER A 71 -15.53 -15.38 -7.54
CA SER A 71 -16.43 -15.89 -6.48
C SER A 71 -17.92 -15.96 -6.84
N ASN A 72 -18.31 -15.47 -8.03
CA ASN A 72 -19.66 -15.59 -8.58
C ASN A 72 -19.83 -16.84 -9.47
N ASP A 73 -18.74 -17.53 -9.80
CA ASP A 73 -18.66 -18.77 -10.58
C ASP A 73 -17.94 -19.83 -9.73
N THR A 74 -18.74 -20.69 -9.10
CA THR A 74 -18.25 -21.72 -8.18
C THR A 74 -17.41 -22.81 -8.86
N VAL A 75 -17.55 -23.00 -10.18
CA VAL A 75 -16.74 -23.96 -10.94
C VAL A 75 -15.34 -23.40 -11.15
N VAL A 76 -15.23 -22.14 -11.56
CA VAL A 76 -13.94 -21.45 -11.74
C VAL A 76 -13.22 -21.29 -10.40
N GLU A 77 -13.89 -20.80 -9.35
CA GLU A 77 -13.31 -20.62 -8.02
C GLU A 77 -12.76 -21.93 -7.45
N THR A 78 -13.56 -23.00 -7.45
CA THR A 78 -13.15 -24.32 -6.92
C THR A 78 -11.98 -24.90 -7.70
N SER A 79 -11.98 -24.76 -9.03
CA SER A 79 -10.94 -25.33 -9.90
C SER A 79 -9.60 -24.63 -9.72
N LEU A 80 -9.60 -23.29 -9.76
CA LEU A 80 -8.37 -22.50 -9.59
C LEU A 80 -7.78 -22.66 -8.19
N THR A 81 -8.62 -22.71 -7.15
CA THR A 81 -8.18 -22.97 -5.77
C THR A 81 -7.50 -24.33 -5.67
N LYS A 82 -8.16 -25.40 -6.13
CA LYS A 82 -7.61 -26.76 -6.05
C LYS A 82 -6.31 -26.93 -6.83
N PHE A 83 -6.17 -26.29 -8.00
CA PHE A 83 -4.90 -26.28 -8.73
C PHE A 83 -3.81 -25.48 -8.01
N SER A 84 -4.13 -24.33 -7.41
CA SER A 84 -3.15 -23.58 -6.62
C SER A 84 -2.65 -24.34 -5.40
N ASP A 85 -3.49 -25.18 -4.79
CA ASP A 85 -3.11 -25.94 -3.59
C ASP A 85 -2.24 -27.16 -3.94
N SER A 86 -2.54 -27.88 -5.03
CA SER A 86 -1.63 -28.92 -5.54
C SER A 86 -0.28 -28.33 -5.98
N LEU A 87 -0.25 -27.14 -6.60
CA LEU A 87 1.00 -26.47 -6.93
C LEU A 87 1.78 -26.01 -5.67
N GLN A 88 1.07 -25.65 -4.58
CA GLN A 88 1.71 -25.31 -3.30
C GLN A 88 2.42 -26.51 -2.67
N GLU A 89 1.83 -27.70 -2.70
CA GLU A 89 2.50 -28.91 -2.20
C GLU A 89 3.71 -29.31 -3.06
N MET A 90 3.66 -29.10 -4.39
CA MET A 90 4.83 -29.30 -5.24
C MET A 90 6.00 -28.36 -4.90
N ILE A 91 5.72 -27.12 -4.47
CA ILE A 91 6.75 -26.20 -3.92
C ILE A 91 7.28 -26.69 -2.57
N ASN A 92 6.43 -27.29 -1.73
CA ASN A 92 6.85 -27.86 -0.45
C ASN A 92 7.83 -29.04 -0.69
N PHE A 93 7.54 -29.93 -1.63
CA PHE A 93 8.43 -31.02 -2.02
C PHE A 93 9.77 -30.53 -2.60
N HIS A 94 9.75 -29.49 -3.45
CA HIS A 94 10.98 -28.83 -3.92
C HIS A 94 11.82 -28.26 -2.77
N THR A 95 11.18 -27.65 -1.77
CA THR A 95 11.86 -27.08 -0.60
C THR A 95 12.55 -28.18 0.22
N ILE A 96 11.89 -29.32 0.42
CA ILE A 96 12.46 -30.51 1.08
C ILE A 96 13.65 -31.07 0.27
N LEU A 97 13.52 -31.17 -1.06
CA LEU A 97 14.61 -31.61 -1.95
C LEU A 97 15.86 -30.74 -1.80
N PHE A 98 15.71 -29.41 -1.80
CA PHE A 98 16.84 -28.49 -1.68
C PHE A 98 17.51 -28.58 -0.31
N ASP A 99 16.72 -28.70 0.77
CA ASP A 99 17.24 -28.85 2.14
C ASP A 99 17.99 -30.18 2.33
N GLN A 100 17.46 -31.29 1.80
CA GLN A 100 18.18 -32.58 1.81
C GLN A 100 19.43 -32.55 0.92
N THR A 101 19.39 -31.89 -0.24
CA THR A 101 20.55 -31.71 -1.12
C THR A 101 21.64 -30.84 -0.47
N GLN A 102 21.23 -29.82 0.30
CA GLN A 102 22.14 -29.00 1.09
C GLN A 102 22.79 -29.80 2.23
N ARG A 103 22.07 -30.73 2.87
CA ARG A 103 22.66 -31.67 3.83
C ARG A 103 23.57 -32.71 3.19
N SER A 104 23.17 -33.31 2.07
CA SER A 104 23.90 -34.43 1.46
C SER A 104 25.18 -34.00 0.77
N ILE A 105 25.15 -32.94 -0.04
CA ILE A 105 26.30 -32.46 -0.81
C ILE A 105 27.11 -31.43 -0.02
N LYS A 106 26.50 -30.27 0.30
CA LYS A 106 27.23 -29.16 0.94
C LYS A 106 27.77 -29.55 2.31
N ALA A 107 26.93 -30.05 3.24
CA ALA A 107 27.42 -30.36 4.58
C ALA A 107 28.43 -31.53 4.63
N GLN A 108 28.18 -32.65 3.93
CA GLN A 108 29.09 -33.80 4.00
C GLN A 108 30.45 -33.52 3.30
N LEU A 109 30.44 -33.03 2.06
CA LEU A 109 31.69 -32.79 1.32
C LEU A 109 32.47 -31.59 1.88
N GLN A 110 31.80 -30.52 2.30
CA GLN A 110 32.49 -29.37 2.90
C GLN A 110 33.10 -29.73 4.27
N ASN A 111 32.48 -30.64 5.05
CA ASN A 111 33.09 -31.14 6.27
C ASN A 111 34.31 -32.04 5.97
N PHE A 112 34.25 -32.91 4.96
CA PHE A 112 35.41 -33.73 4.53
C PHE A 112 36.61 -32.84 4.13
N VAL A 113 36.37 -31.78 3.35
CA VAL A 113 37.40 -30.78 2.99
C VAL A 113 37.90 -30.01 4.21
N LYS A 114 37.02 -29.54 5.10
CA LYS A 114 37.42 -28.73 6.27
C LYS A 114 38.11 -29.52 7.38
N GLU A 115 37.82 -30.81 7.53
CA GLU A 115 38.28 -31.61 8.69
C GLU A 115 39.30 -32.69 8.33
N ASP A 116 39.10 -33.47 7.26
CA ASP A 116 40.02 -34.57 6.92
C ASP A 116 41.15 -34.10 5.99
N LEU A 117 40.87 -33.26 4.98
CA LEU A 117 41.95 -32.66 4.17
C LEU A 117 42.79 -31.66 4.98
N ARG A 118 42.21 -30.96 5.97
CA ARG A 118 42.97 -30.08 6.88
C ARG A 118 44.03 -30.85 7.67
N LYS A 119 43.67 -31.99 8.28
CA LYS A 119 44.62 -32.84 9.03
C LYS A 119 45.78 -33.34 8.17
N PHE A 120 45.50 -33.69 6.91
CA PHE A 120 46.53 -34.03 5.93
C PHE A 120 47.46 -32.84 5.64
N LYS A 121 46.92 -31.63 5.43
CA LYS A 121 47.73 -30.41 5.22
C LYS A 121 48.57 -30.01 6.44
N ASP A 122 48.02 -30.13 7.63
CA ASP A 122 48.75 -29.86 8.88
C ASP A 122 49.90 -30.86 9.09
N ALA A 123 49.66 -32.14 8.82
CA ALA A 123 50.69 -33.19 8.87
C ALA A 123 51.76 -33.00 7.78
N LYS A 124 51.37 -32.64 6.54
CA LYS A 124 52.31 -32.30 5.46
C LYS A 124 53.25 -31.19 5.90
N LYS A 125 52.71 -30.08 6.42
CA LYS A 125 53.48 -28.91 6.88
C LYS A 125 54.48 -29.26 8.00
N GLN A 126 54.11 -30.18 8.90
CA GLN A 126 55.02 -30.68 9.93
C GLN A 126 56.12 -31.57 9.33
N PHE A 127 55.78 -32.45 8.40
CA PHE A 127 56.74 -33.31 7.68
C PHE A 127 57.74 -32.50 6.85
N GLU A 128 57.29 -31.52 6.07
CA GLU A 128 58.13 -30.61 5.30
C GLU A 128 59.16 -29.91 6.20
N LYS A 129 58.68 -29.29 7.30
CA LYS A 129 59.55 -28.62 8.27
C LYS A 129 60.62 -29.55 8.85
N VAL A 130 60.24 -30.72 9.36
CA VAL A 130 61.19 -31.64 9.99
C VAL A 130 62.10 -32.33 8.96
N SER A 131 61.67 -32.41 7.70
CA SER A 131 62.53 -32.79 6.58
C SER A 131 63.63 -31.76 6.33
N GLU A 132 63.30 -30.46 6.34
CA GLU A 132 64.27 -29.37 6.20
C GLU A 132 65.24 -29.30 7.39
N GLU A 133 64.73 -29.39 8.62
CA GLU A 133 65.56 -29.45 9.84
C GLU A 133 66.55 -30.62 9.80
N LYS A 134 66.12 -31.78 9.28
CA LYS A 134 66.99 -32.96 9.11
C LYS A 134 68.07 -32.72 8.06
N GLU A 135 67.74 -32.11 6.92
CA GLU A 135 68.72 -31.83 5.87
C GLU A 135 69.77 -30.83 6.33
N ASN A 136 69.36 -29.76 7.00
CA ASN A 136 70.26 -28.82 7.66
C ASN A 136 71.17 -29.50 8.70
N ALA A 137 70.65 -30.46 9.47
CA ALA A 137 71.44 -31.25 10.41
C ALA A 137 72.42 -32.24 9.72
N LEU A 138 72.05 -32.81 8.57
CA LEU A 138 72.93 -33.64 7.74
C LEU A 138 74.10 -32.82 7.18
N VAL A 139 73.81 -31.65 6.60
CA VAL A 139 74.81 -30.73 6.06
C VAL A 139 75.75 -30.24 7.17
N LYS A 140 75.23 -29.80 8.33
CA LYS A 140 76.06 -29.42 9.48
C LYS A 140 76.99 -30.57 9.91
N ASN A 141 76.46 -31.79 10.06
CA ASN A 141 77.26 -32.94 10.48
C ASN A 141 78.34 -33.33 9.45
N ALA A 142 78.07 -33.22 8.16
CA ALA A 142 79.03 -33.51 7.09
C ALA A 142 80.16 -32.46 6.96
N GLN A 143 79.91 -31.21 7.36
CA GLN A 143 80.87 -30.10 7.20
C GLN A 143 81.83 -29.89 8.39
N VAL A 144 81.58 -30.51 9.55
CA VAL A 144 82.48 -30.34 10.72
C VAL A 144 83.86 -30.97 10.45
N GLN A 145 84.91 -30.21 10.78
CA GLN A 145 86.29 -30.66 10.60
C GLN A 145 86.68 -31.72 11.65
N ARG A 146 87.31 -32.82 11.20
CA ARG A 146 87.67 -33.98 12.05
C ARG A 146 88.62 -33.69 13.21
N ASN A 147 89.30 -32.55 13.20
CA ASN A 147 90.19 -32.10 14.28
C ASN A 147 89.42 -31.49 15.48
N LYS A 148 88.11 -31.24 15.36
CA LYS A 148 87.28 -30.62 16.40
C LYS A 148 86.29 -31.62 17.03
N GLN A 149 86.79 -32.55 17.83
CA GLN A 149 85.99 -33.65 18.39
C GLN A 149 84.67 -33.20 19.06
N HIS A 150 84.68 -32.11 19.83
CA HIS A 150 83.46 -31.57 20.48
C HIS A 150 82.38 -31.11 19.48
N GLU A 151 82.77 -30.42 18.39
CA GLU A 151 81.82 -29.99 17.35
C GLU A 151 81.27 -31.20 16.57
N VAL A 152 82.07 -32.28 16.41
CA VAL A 152 81.63 -33.54 15.78
C VAL A 152 80.57 -34.22 16.65
N GLU A 153 80.78 -34.29 17.96
CA GLU A 153 79.84 -34.90 18.91
C GLU A 153 78.54 -34.09 19.02
N GLU A 154 78.62 -32.76 19.11
CA GLU A 154 77.44 -31.88 19.09
C GLU A 154 76.60 -32.07 17.81
N ALA A 155 77.23 -31.99 16.64
CA ALA A 155 76.53 -32.15 15.36
C ALA A 155 75.94 -33.57 15.19
N THR A 156 76.61 -34.60 15.71
CA THR A 156 76.13 -35.99 15.66
C THR A 156 74.94 -36.21 16.60
N ASN A 157 74.94 -35.59 17.77
CA ASN A 157 73.81 -35.61 18.70
C ASN A 157 72.58 -34.88 18.13
N ILE A 158 72.78 -33.70 17.54
CA ILE A 158 71.71 -32.95 16.84
C ILE A 158 71.14 -33.80 15.70
N LEU A 159 71.98 -34.33 14.81
CA LEU A 159 71.53 -35.18 13.70
C LEU A 159 70.76 -36.42 14.19
N THR A 160 71.19 -37.03 15.30
CA THR A 160 70.51 -38.19 15.88
C THR A 160 69.14 -37.83 16.45
N ALA A 161 69.01 -36.66 17.09
CA ALA A 161 67.72 -36.16 17.57
C ALA A 161 66.77 -35.84 16.41
N THR A 162 67.21 -35.09 15.41
CA THR A 162 66.36 -34.71 14.26
C THR A 162 65.98 -35.92 13.39
N ARG A 163 66.87 -36.92 13.23
CA ARG A 163 66.52 -38.20 12.58
C ARG A 163 65.44 -38.98 13.33
N LYS A 164 65.41 -38.94 14.67
CA LYS A 164 64.31 -39.53 15.46
C LYS A 164 63.01 -38.76 15.25
N CYS A 165 63.05 -37.43 15.36
CA CYS A 165 61.88 -36.57 15.13
C CYS A 165 61.27 -36.79 13.73
N PHE A 166 62.11 -36.77 12.68
CA PHE A 166 61.70 -37.04 11.30
C PHE A 166 60.97 -38.38 11.17
N ARG A 167 61.48 -39.46 11.77
CA ARG A 167 60.85 -40.78 11.69
C ARG A 167 59.46 -40.81 12.33
N HIS A 168 59.24 -40.14 13.45
CA HIS A 168 57.90 -40.06 14.06
C HIS A 168 56.94 -39.27 13.17
N ILE A 169 57.28 -38.03 12.81
CA ILE A 169 56.40 -37.15 12.00
C ILE A 169 56.14 -37.72 10.60
N ALA A 170 57.11 -38.40 9.99
CA ALA A 170 56.93 -39.05 8.69
C ALA A 170 56.02 -40.29 8.75
N LEU A 171 56.06 -41.06 9.85
CA LEU A 171 55.09 -42.15 10.08
C LEU A 171 53.68 -41.58 10.29
N ASP A 172 53.53 -40.50 11.06
CA ASP A 172 52.25 -39.82 11.26
C ASP A 172 51.68 -39.25 9.95
N TYR A 173 52.53 -38.69 9.09
CA TYR A 173 52.11 -38.18 7.78
C TYR A 173 51.66 -39.32 6.84
N VAL A 174 52.40 -40.43 6.77
CA VAL A 174 52.00 -41.62 6.00
C VAL A 174 50.73 -42.26 6.55
N LEU A 175 50.47 -42.17 7.86
CA LEU A 175 49.20 -42.55 8.46
C LEU A 175 48.05 -41.65 7.98
N GLN A 176 48.20 -40.32 8.04
CA GLN A 176 47.16 -39.40 7.54
C GLN A 176 46.88 -39.60 6.04
N ILE A 177 47.92 -39.84 5.23
CA ILE A 177 47.79 -40.19 3.81
C ILE A 177 46.91 -41.43 3.62
N ASN A 178 47.27 -42.56 4.24
CA ASN A 178 46.55 -43.81 4.04
C ASN A 178 45.12 -43.74 4.61
N VAL A 179 44.88 -43.00 5.70
CA VAL A 179 43.55 -42.73 6.24
C VAL A 179 42.71 -41.88 5.26
N LEU A 180 43.24 -40.78 4.73
CA LEU A 180 42.54 -39.93 3.75
C LEU A 180 42.20 -40.71 2.47
N GLN A 181 43.18 -41.48 1.97
CA GLN A 181 43.01 -42.39 0.83
C GLN A 181 41.93 -43.46 1.08
N SER A 182 41.80 -43.96 2.32
CA SER A 182 40.71 -44.89 2.67
C SER A 182 39.32 -44.23 2.68
N LYS A 183 39.23 -42.99 3.19
CA LYS A 183 37.97 -42.24 3.35
C LYS A 183 37.43 -41.65 2.05
N ARG A 184 38.29 -41.20 1.13
CA ARG A 184 37.84 -40.42 -0.04
C ARG A 184 36.74 -41.12 -0.85
N ARG A 185 36.81 -42.45 -0.97
CA ARG A 185 35.79 -43.24 -1.70
C ARG A 185 34.47 -43.35 -0.94
N SER A 186 34.46 -43.47 0.39
CA SER A 186 33.22 -43.65 1.16
C SER A 186 32.40 -42.36 1.22
N GLU A 187 33.01 -41.22 1.54
CA GLU A 187 32.26 -39.97 1.71
C GLU A 187 31.70 -39.43 0.38
N ILE A 188 32.44 -39.54 -0.73
CA ILE A 188 31.94 -39.14 -2.05
C ILE A 188 30.73 -39.99 -2.47
N LEU A 189 30.81 -41.31 -2.33
CA LEU A 189 29.71 -42.21 -2.69
C LEU A 189 28.49 -42.04 -1.78
N LYS A 190 28.70 -41.88 -0.46
CA LYS A 190 27.64 -41.65 0.53
C LYS A 190 26.91 -40.32 0.29
N SER A 191 27.65 -39.26 -0.01
CA SER A 191 27.10 -37.94 -0.35
C SER A 191 26.26 -38.00 -1.62
N MET A 192 26.79 -38.59 -2.70
CA MET A 192 26.08 -38.74 -3.97
C MET A 192 24.86 -39.67 -3.87
N LEU A 193 24.95 -40.78 -3.13
CA LEU A 193 23.83 -41.69 -2.90
C LEU A 193 22.71 -40.99 -2.11
N SER A 194 23.06 -40.19 -1.09
CA SER A 194 22.10 -39.40 -0.31
C SER A 194 21.39 -38.35 -1.18
N PHE A 195 22.10 -37.75 -2.14
CA PHE A 195 21.53 -36.84 -3.14
C PHE A 195 20.56 -37.53 -4.11
N MET A 196 20.93 -38.72 -4.63
CA MET A 196 20.03 -39.51 -5.49
C MET A 196 18.75 -39.94 -4.78
N TYR A 197 18.83 -40.34 -3.50
CA TYR A 197 17.63 -40.65 -2.71
C TYR A 197 16.73 -39.43 -2.45
N ALA A 198 17.29 -38.24 -2.28
CA ALA A 198 16.50 -37.01 -2.16
C ALA A 198 15.70 -36.71 -3.44
N HIS A 199 16.33 -36.87 -4.61
CA HIS A 199 15.63 -36.76 -5.89
C HIS A 199 14.57 -37.85 -6.09
N LEU A 200 14.85 -39.10 -5.74
CA LEU A 200 13.88 -40.20 -5.85
C LEU A 200 12.62 -39.92 -5.00
N ALA A 201 12.78 -39.47 -3.76
CA ALA A 201 11.67 -39.12 -2.88
C ALA A 201 10.82 -37.97 -3.46
N PHE A 202 11.48 -36.91 -3.95
CA PHE A 202 10.82 -35.77 -4.59
C PHE A 202 9.97 -36.17 -5.80
N PHE A 203 10.53 -36.98 -6.72
CA PHE A 203 9.79 -37.41 -7.91
C PHE A 203 8.62 -38.36 -7.57
N HIS A 204 8.76 -39.20 -6.54
CA HIS A 204 7.68 -40.06 -6.06
C HIS A 204 6.53 -39.22 -5.48
N GLN A 205 6.84 -38.30 -4.57
CA GLN A 205 5.85 -37.41 -3.93
C GLN A 205 5.10 -36.55 -4.97
N GLY A 206 5.82 -36.00 -5.96
CA GLY A 206 5.20 -35.27 -7.07
C GLY A 206 4.30 -36.16 -7.95
N TYR A 207 4.73 -37.39 -8.24
CA TYR A 207 3.93 -38.35 -9.01
C TYR A 207 2.62 -38.71 -8.30
N ASP A 208 2.68 -39.05 -7.00
CA ASP A 208 1.50 -39.44 -6.21
C ASP A 208 0.46 -38.29 -6.19
N LEU A 209 0.91 -37.07 -5.91
CA LEU A 209 0.08 -35.86 -5.88
C LEU A 209 -0.65 -35.60 -7.21
N PHE A 210 0.04 -35.69 -8.35
CA PHE A 210 -0.60 -35.49 -9.66
C PHE A 210 -1.43 -36.71 -10.11
N SER A 211 -1.12 -37.91 -9.63
CA SER A 211 -1.94 -39.12 -9.82
C SER A 211 -3.30 -38.98 -9.12
N GLU A 212 -3.31 -38.50 -7.87
CA GLU A 212 -4.54 -38.21 -7.12
C GLU A 212 -5.37 -37.06 -7.72
N LEU A 213 -4.71 -36.07 -8.35
CA LEU A 213 -5.37 -34.96 -9.04
C LEU A 213 -5.98 -35.37 -10.40
N GLY A 214 -5.42 -36.40 -11.06
CA GLY A 214 -5.78 -36.83 -12.41
C GLY A 214 -7.29 -37.09 -12.65
N PRO A 215 -8.00 -37.83 -11.79
CA PRO A 215 -9.44 -38.05 -11.91
C PRO A 215 -10.25 -36.74 -11.91
N TYR A 216 -9.83 -35.75 -11.11
CA TYR A 216 -10.49 -34.45 -11.04
C TYR A 216 -10.25 -33.61 -12.29
N MET A 217 -9.02 -33.59 -12.82
CA MET A 217 -8.72 -32.92 -14.10
C MET A 217 -9.53 -33.49 -15.26
N LYS A 218 -9.76 -34.80 -15.27
CA LYS A 218 -10.59 -35.48 -16.28
C LYS A 218 -12.07 -35.08 -16.19
N ASP A 219 -12.63 -34.98 -14.99
CA ASP A 219 -14.01 -34.52 -14.81
C ASP A 219 -14.18 -33.04 -15.20
N LEU A 220 -13.25 -32.17 -14.77
CA LEU A 220 -13.28 -30.75 -15.14
C LEU A 220 -13.19 -30.55 -16.66
N GLY A 221 -12.39 -31.35 -17.38
CA GLY A 221 -12.39 -31.35 -18.85
C GLY A 221 -13.77 -31.65 -19.44
N ALA A 222 -14.44 -32.68 -18.92
CA ALA A 222 -15.80 -33.04 -19.35
C ALA A 222 -16.89 -32.04 -18.90
N GLN A 223 -16.62 -31.17 -17.92
CA GLN A 223 -17.45 -30.01 -17.60
C GLN A 223 -17.21 -28.86 -18.58
N LEU A 224 -15.94 -28.57 -18.91
CA LEU A 224 -15.56 -27.52 -19.87
C LEU A 224 -16.17 -27.77 -21.27
N ASP A 225 -16.14 -29.01 -21.75
CA ASP A 225 -16.78 -29.39 -23.02
C ASP A 225 -18.28 -29.04 -23.07
N ARG A 226 -19.00 -29.19 -21.93
CA ARG A 226 -20.42 -28.81 -21.82
C ARG A 226 -20.61 -27.31 -21.84
N LEU A 227 -19.82 -26.57 -21.05
CA LEU A 227 -19.86 -25.11 -21.00
C LEU A 227 -19.61 -24.47 -22.37
N VAL A 228 -18.73 -25.05 -23.20
CA VAL A 228 -18.52 -24.61 -24.59
C VAL A 228 -19.75 -24.84 -25.47
N VAL A 229 -20.44 -25.97 -25.32
CA VAL A 229 -21.69 -26.27 -26.06
C VAL A 229 -22.83 -25.36 -25.62
N ASP A 230 -23.00 -25.14 -24.32
CA ASP A 230 -24.05 -24.26 -23.77
C ASP A 230 -23.82 -22.80 -24.16
N ALA A 231 -22.58 -22.28 -24.07
CA ALA A 231 -22.25 -20.93 -24.55
C ALA A 231 -22.49 -20.76 -26.06
N ALA A 232 -22.22 -21.79 -26.88
CA ALA A 232 -22.51 -21.76 -28.31
C ALA A 232 -24.03 -21.74 -28.59
N LYS A 233 -24.83 -22.43 -27.77
CA LYS A 233 -26.30 -22.41 -27.83
C LYS A 233 -26.85 -21.03 -27.41
N GLU A 234 -26.41 -20.49 -26.27
CA GLU A 234 -26.82 -19.17 -25.78
C GLU A 234 -26.50 -18.07 -26.78
N LYS A 235 -25.28 -18.09 -27.36
CA LYS A 235 -24.90 -17.18 -28.45
C LYS A 235 -25.90 -17.24 -29.61
N ARG A 236 -26.27 -18.45 -30.07
CA ARG A 236 -27.21 -18.62 -31.19
C ARG A 236 -28.61 -18.09 -30.85
N GLU A 237 -29.08 -18.29 -29.62
CA GLU A 237 -30.34 -17.71 -29.16
C GLU A 237 -30.28 -16.17 -29.08
N MET A 238 -29.14 -15.60 -28.64
CA MET A 238 -28.90 -14.16 -28.59
C MET A 238 -28.89 -13.54 -30.00
N GLU A 239 -28.24 -14.18 -30.97
CA GLU A 239 -28.24 -13.77 -32.38
C GLU A 239 -29.65 -13.80 -32.99
N GLN A 240 -30.45 -14.82 -32.66
CA GLN A 240 -31.86 -14.90 -33.07
C GLN A 240 -32.73 -13.81 -32.42
N LYS A 241 -32.55 -13.54 -31.11
CA LYS A 241 -33.24 -12.46 -30.40
C LYS A 241 -32.88 -11.10 -31.00
N HIS A 242 -31.60 -10.84 -31.28
CA HIS A 242 -31.13 -9.62 -31.95
C HIS A 242 -31.78 -9.41 -33.32
N SER A 243 -31.75 -10.43 -34.20
CA SER A 243 -32.39 -10.38 -35.52
C SER A 243 -33.90 -10.12 -35.44
N THR A 244 -34.57 -10.73 -34.46
CA THR A 244 -36.02 -10.57 -34.22
C THR A 244 -36.39 -9.16 -33.73
N ILE A 245 -35.53 -8.50 -32.96
CA ILE A 245 -35.72 -7.10 -32.52
C ILE A 245 -35.44 -6.15 -33.68
N GLN A 246 -34.33 -6.35 -34.41
CA GLN A 246 -33.96 -5.53 -35.55
C GLN A 246 -35.06 -5.49 -36.63
N GLN A 247 -35.75 -6.61 -36.89
CA GLN A 247 -36.89 -6.66 -37.81
C GLN A 247 -38.13 -5.90 -37.32
N LYS A 248 -38.29 -5.68 -36.02
CA LYS A 248 -39.41 -4.94 -35.44
C LYS A 248 -39.17 -3.43 -35.46
N ASP A 249 -37.96 -2.99 -35.09
CA ASP A 249 -37.64 -1.56 -35.00
C ASP A 249 -37.80 -0.84 -36.35
N PHE A 250 -37.50 -1.50 -37.47
CA PHE A 250 -37.75 -0.96 -38.82
C PHE A 250 -39.25 -0.78 -39.18
N SER A 251 -40.18 -1.28 -38.38
CA SER A 251 -41.63 -1.18 -38.65
C SER A 251 -42.40 -0.26 -37.69
N SER A 252 -41.78 0.27 -36.62
CA SER A 252 -42.48 1.05 -35.60
C SER A 252 -41.64 2.18 -34.99
N ASP A 253 -41.61 3.35 -35.65
CA ASP A 253 -41.15 4.62 -35.06
C ASP A 253 -42.08 5.10 -33.91
N ASP A 254 -43.30 4.54 -33.82
CA ASP A 254 -44.10 4.62 -32.59
C ASP A 254 -43.46 3.76 -31.49
N SER A 255 -42.57 4.40 -30.75
CA SER A 255 -42.19 4.00 -29.38
C SER A 255 -43.47 3.79 -28.57
N LYS A 256 -43.73 2.56 -28.11
CA LYS A 256 -44.97 2.17 -27.43
C LYS A 256 -45.35 3.13 -26.29
N LEU A 257 -46.41 3.93 -26.50
CA LEU A 257 -46.94 4.89 -25.53
C LEU A 257 -47.83 4.21 -24.47
N GLU A 258 -47.28 3.17 -23.83
CA GLU A 258 -47.91 2.42 -22.75
C GLU A 258 -47.67 3.12 -21.40
N TYR A 259 -48.39 4.22 -21.16
CA TYR A 259 -48.55 4.76 -19.80
C TYR A 259 -49.64 3.95 -19.08
N ASN A 260 -49.35 3.44 -17.88
CA ASN A 260 -50.27 2.61 -17.12
C ASN A 260 -50.36 3.11 -15.68
N VAL A 261 -51.56 3.56 -15.27
CA VAL A 261 -51.80 4.11 -13.94
C VAL A 261 -51.73 3.02 -12.87
N ASP A 262 -52.05 1.78 -13.23
CA ASP A 262 -52.09 0.61 -12.35
C ASP A 262 -50.83 -0.28 -12.51
N ALA A 263 -49.70 0.32 -12.90
CA ALA A 263 -48.45 -0.39 -13.10
C ALA A 263 -47.89 -0.95 -11.78
N ALA A 264 -47.61 -2.25 -11.73
CA ALA A 264 -47.17 -2.95 -10.51
C ALA A 264 -45.81 -2.50 -9.92
N ASN A 265 -45.08 -1.63 -10.62
CA ASN A 265 -43.85 -0.98 -10.15
C ASN A 265 -44.08 0.43 -9.57
N GLY A 266 -45.31 0.96 -9.59
CA GLY A 266 -45.65 2.31 -9.13
C GLY A 266 -45.22 3.45 -10.07
N ILE A 267 -44.76 3.13 -11.29
CA ILE A 267 -44.32 4.13 -12.29
C ILE A 267 -45.38 4.25 -13.38
N VAL A 268 -46.06 5.40 -13.43
CA VAL A 268 -47.18 5.65 -14.36
C VAL A 268 -46.68 5.90 -15.79
N MET A 269 -45.55 6.58 -15.92
CA MET A 269 -44.86 6.87 -17.19
C MET A 269 -43.39 7.21 -16.89
N GLU A 270 -42.48 6.80 -17.77
CA GLU A 270 -41.09 7.24 -17.76
C GLU A 270 -40.54 7.49 -19.18
N GLY A 271 -39.41 8.21 -19.28
CA GLY A 271 -38.78 8.53 -20.56
C GLY A 271 -37.91 9.79 -20.53
N TYR A 272 -37.27 10.11 -21.65
CA TYR A 272 -36.49 11.35 -21.77
C TYR A 272 -37.37 12.59 -22.00
N LEU A 273 -37.07 13.67 -21.29
CA LEU A 273 -37.55 15.03 -21.57
C LEU A 273 -36.41 16.04 -21.44
N PHE A 274 -36.51 17.16 -22.13
CA PHE A 274 -35.66 18.34 -21.89
C PHE A 274 -36.32 19.25 -20.85
N LYS A 275 -35.57 19.66 -19.83
CA LYS A 275 -36.00 20.61 -18.79
C LYS A 275 -35.29 21.94 -18.95
N ARG A 276 -36.00 23.06 -18.81
CA ARG A 276 -35.41 24.40 -18.69
C ARG A 276 -34.85 24.63 -17.28
N ALA A 277 -33.65 25.20 -17.19
CA ALA A 277 -33.07 25.67 -15.95
C ALA A 277 -33.78 26.94 -15.45
N SER A 278 -33.78 27.14 -14.14
CA SER A 278 -34.40 28.31 -13.48
C SER A 278 -33.40 29.44 -13.22
N ASN A 279 -32.16 29.31 -13.70
CA ASN A 279 -31.12 30.33 -13.62
C ASN A 279 -31.27 31.39 -14.73
N ALA A 280 -30.53 32.49 -14.63
CA ALA A 280 -30.59 33.60 -15.59
C ALA A 280 -30.35 33.16 -17.06
N PHE A 281 -29.47 32.18 -17.26
CA PHE A 281 -29.11 31.61 -18.57
C PHE A 281 -30.18 30.67 -19.17
N LYS A 282 -31.20 30.26 -18.42
CA LYS A 282 -32.38 29.48 -18.89
C LYS A 282 -32.04 28.23 -19.74
N THR A 283 -30.90 27.57 -19.45
CA THR A 283 -30.36 26.48 -20.30
C THR A 283 -31.25 25.23 -20.32
N TRP A 284 -31.28 24.50 -21.44
CA TRP A 284 -32.11 23.30 -21.61
C TRP A 284 -31.31 22.01 -21.45
N ASN A 285 -31.84 21.06 -20.69
CA ASN A 285 -31.12 19.88 -20.22
C ASN A 285 -31.96 18.59 -20.37
N ARG A 286 -31.52 17.63 -21.19
CA ARG A 286 -32.18 16.31 -21.30
C ARG A 286 -31.94 15.48 -20.03
N ARG A 287 -32.99 14.88 -19.47
CA ARG A 287 -32.95 13.99 -18.28
C ARG A 287 -33.95 12.85 -18.46
N TRP A 288 -33.74 11.73 -17.75
CA TRP A 288 -34.76 10.68 -17.64
C TRP A 288 -35.77 11.12 -16.58
N PHE A 289 -37.04 11.19 -16.92
CA PHE A 289 -38.14 11.53 -16.03
C PHE A 289 -38.96 10.29 -15.71
N SER A 290 -39.52 10.24 -14.50
CA SER A 290 -40.58 9.29 -14.14
C SER A 290 -41.69 9.99 -13.35
N ILE A 291 -42.92 9.50 -13.52
CA ILE A 291 -44.07 9.83 -12.68
C ILE A 291 -44.29 8.64 -11.75
N GLN A 292 -44.09 8.84 -10.45
CA GLN A 292 -44.12 7.77 -9.45
C GLN A 292 -44.62 8.32 -8.12
N ASN A 293 -45.47 7.58 -7.40
CA ASN A 293 -45.99 7.94 -6.06
C ASN A 293 -46.53 9.39 -5.97
N ASN A 294 -47.30 9.82 -6.98
CA ASN A 294 -47.84 11.19 -7.12
C ASN A 294 -46.78 12.32 -7.19
N GLN A 295 -45.53 11.99 -7.50
CA GLN A 295 -44.42 12.93 -7.73
C GLN A 295 -43.97 12.92 -9.19
N LEU A 296 -43.40 14.04 -9.62
CA LEU A 296 -42.62 14.12 -10.87
C LEU A 296 -41.14 14.25 -10.49
N VAL A 297 -40.32 13.29 -10.95
CA VAL A 297 -38.90 13.22 -10.62
C VAL A 297 -38.05 13.10 -11.89
N TYR A 298 -36.74 13.41 -11.80
CA TYR A 298 -35.79 13.06 -12.85
C TYR A 298 -34.47 12.48 -12.31
N GLN A 299 -33.77 11.72 -13.15
CA GLN A 299 -32.39 11.27 -12.94
C GLN A 299 -31.48 11.84 -14.04
N LYS A 300 -30.18 12.03 -13.76
CA LYS A 300 -29.19 12.37 -14.82
C LYS A 300 -28.58 11.09 -15.41
N LYS A 301 -28.43 10.04 -14.59
CA LYS A 301 -27.97 8.68 -14.93
C LYS A 301 -28.80 7.64 -14.18
N PHE A 302 -28.88 6.42 -14.70
CA PHE A 302 -29.69 5.29 -14.21
C PHE A 302 -29.51 4.88 -12.73
N LYS A 303 -28.44 5.34 -12.06
CA LYS A 303 -28.17 5.08 -10.63
C LYS A 303 -28.11 6.34 -9.75
N ASP A 304 -28.54 7.49 -10.27
CA ASP A 304 -28.68 8.70 -9.45
C ASP A 304 -29.95 8.63 -8.60
N ASN A 305 -29.92 9.19 -7.39
CA ASN A 305 -31.14 9.40 -6.61
C ASN A 305 -32.10 10.32 -7.39
N PRO A 306 -33.39 9.96 -7.55
CA PRO A 306 -34.35 10.78 -8.28
C PRO A 306 -34.48 12.19 -7.67
N THR A 307 -34.19 13.22 -8.47
CA THR A 307 -34.38 14.62 -8.08
C THR A 307 -35.85 14.96 -8.21
N VAL A 308 -36.51 15.22 -7.08
CA VAL A 308 -37.92 15.61 -7.06
C VAL A 308 -38.10 17.00 -7.66
N VAL A 309 -38.87 17.08 -8.75
CA VAL A 309 -39.23 18.32 -9.43
C VAL A 309 -40.52 18.89 -8.84
N VAL A 310 -41.47 18.00 -8.59
CA VAL A 310 -42.77 18.27 -7.96
C VAL A 310 -42.97 17.26 -6.84
N GLU A 311 -43.07 17.77 -5.61
CA GLU A 311 -43.23 16.98 -4.39
C GLU A 311 -44.65 16.42 -4.19
N ASP A 312 -45.65 17.08 -4.78
CA ASP A 312 -47.05 16.64 -4.81
C ASP A 312 -47.73 17.14 -6.09
N LEU A 313 -48.09 16.22 -6.99
CA LEU A 313 -48.80 16.55 -8.23
C LEU A 313 -50.22 17.09 -7.98
N ARG A 314 -50.88 16.77 -6.86
CA ARG A 314 -52.26 17.22 -6.56
C ARG A 314 -52.42 18.73 -6.60
N LEU A 315 -51.37 19.47 -6.27
CA LEU A 315 -51.40 20.94 -6.23
C LEU A 315 -50.97 21.59 -7.56
N CYS A 316 -50.81 20.79 -8.63
CA CYS A 316 -50.22 21.25 -9.89
C CYS A 316 -51.24 21.39 -11.03
N THR A 317 -50.90 22.26 -11.98
CA THR A 317 -51.60 22.39 -13.26
C THR A 317 -50.63 22.23 -14.42
N VAL A 318 -51.09 21.68 -15.54
CA VAL A 318 -50.30 21.54 -16.77
C VAL A 318 -50.76 22.58 -17.78
N LYS A 319 -49.87 23.51 -18.14
CA LYS A 319 -50.10 24.54 -19.16
C LYS A 319 -49.51 24.13 -20.49
N HIS A 320 -50.22 24.47 -21.55
CA HIS A 320 -49.70 24.46 -22.92
C HIS A 320 -48.91 25.76 -23.13
N CYS A 321 -47.74 25.67 -23.74
CA CYS A 321 -46.86 26.81 -23.98
C CYS A 321 -46.65 26.99 -25.47
N GLU A 322 -47.43 27.89 -26.08
CA GLU A 322 -47.40 28.15 -27.52
C GLU A 322 -46.51 29.37 -27.85
N ASP A 323 -46.43 30.36 -26.95
CA ASP A 323 -45.63 31.59 -27.08
C ASP A 323 -44.13 31.41 -26.79
N ILE A 324 -43.54 30.26 -27.10
CA ILE A 324 -42.13 29.95 -26.80
C ILE A 324 -41.43 29.38 -28.03
N GLU A 325 -40.23 29.88 -28.33
CA GLU A 325 -39.40 29.57 -29.52
C GLU A 325 -39.13 28.07 -29.77
N ARG A 326 -39.42 27.18 -28.81
CA ARG A 326 -39.15 25.75 -28.90
C ARG A 326 -40.42 24.94 -29.05
N ARG A 327 -40.49 24.17 -30.14
CA ARG A 327 -41.55 23.19 -30.40
C ARG A 327 -41.67 22.15 -29.27
N PHE A 328 -42.89 21.67 -29.07
CA PHE A 328 -43.26 20.61 -28.15
C PHE A 328 -43.07 20.91 -26.65
N CYS A 329 -43.09 22.19 -26.25
CA CYS A 329 -43.01 22.59 -24.85
C CYS A 329 -44.35 22.44 -24.10
N PHE A 330 -44.24 22.24 -22.79
CA PHE A 330 -45.32 22.32 -21.80
C PHE A 330 -44.77 22.73 -20.44
N GLU A 331 -45.61 23.24 -19.55
CA GLU A 331 -45.20 23.71 -18.23
C GLU A 331 -46.04 23.05 -17.13
N VAL A 332 -45.38 22.48 -16.12
CA VAL A 332 -46.00 21.93 -14.92
C VAL A 332 -45.82 22.97 -13.80
N VAL A 333 -46.92 23.60 -13.39
CA VAL A 333 -46.94 24.70 -12.42
C VAL A 333 -47.45 24.18 -11.09
N SER A 334 -46.61 24.23 -10.04
CA SER A 334 -46.99 24.04 -8.64
C SER A 334 -47.10 25.39 -7.91
N PRO A 335 -47.60 25.43 -6.66
CA PRO A 335 -47.70 26.68 -5.88
C PRO A 335 -46.34 27.30 -5.52
N THR A 336 -45.25 26.53 -5.59
CA THR A 336 -43.90 26.95 -5.17
C THR A 336 -42.86 26.91 -6.28
N LYS A 337 -43.10 26.16 -7.36
CA LYS A 337 -42.15 25.91 -8.45
C LYS A 337 -42.89 25.81 -9.77
N SER A 338 -42.42 26.51 -10.80
CA SER A 338 -42.81 26.23 -12.19
C SER A 338 -41.70 25.46 -12.90
N CYS A 339 -42.05 24.34 -13.55
CA CYS A 339 -41.13 23.51 -14.30
C CYS A 339 -41.52 23.45 -15.78
N MET A 340 -40.66 23.99 -16.63
CA MET A 340 -40.86 23.97 -18.08
C MET A 340 -40.12 22.80 -18.73
N LEU A 341 -40.85 22.03 -19.51
CA LEU A 341 -40.44 20.76 -20.11
C LEU A 341 -40.67 20.79 -21.62
N GLN A 342 -39.94 19.95 -22.34
CA GLN A 342 -40.03 19.77 -23.79
C GLN A 342 -39.89 18.29 -24.13
N ALA A 343 -40.81 17.76 -24.92
CA ALA A 343 -40.79 16.39 -25.43
C ALA A 343 -40.18 16.33 -26.84
N ASP A 344 -39.74 15.14 -27.26
CA ASP A 344 -39.06 14.95 -28.55
C ASP A 344 -40.02 14.90 -29.75
N SER A 345 -41.33 14.66 -29.52
CA SER A 345 -42.37 14.69 -30.56
C SER A 345 -43.72 15.18 -30.02
N GLU A 346 -44.66 15.55 -30.90
CA GLU A 346 -46.01 15.96 -30.50
C GLU A 346 -46.82 14.80 -29.89
N LYS A 347 -46.67 13.57 -30.40
CA LYS A 347 -47.28 12.37 -29.79
C LYS A 347 -46.79 12.19 -28.35
N LEU A 348 -45.47 12.31 -28.14
CA LEU A 348 -44.87 12.23 -26.81
C LEU A 348 -45.34 13.38 -25.91
N ARG A 349 -45.44 14.61 -26.42
CA ARG A 349 -45.96 15.76 -25.65
C ARG A 349 -47.37 15.50 -25.15
N GLN A 350 -48.27 15.07 -26.04
CA GLN A 350 -49.66 14.78 -25.68
C GLN A 350 -49.75 13.63 -24.67
N ALA A 351 -48.95 12.57 -24.83
CA ALA A 351 -48.87 11.48 -23.87
C ALA A 351 -48.39 11.95 -22.48
N TRP A 352 -47.30 12.72 -22.42
CA TRP A 352 -46.77 13.26 -21.16
C TRP A 352 -47.75 14.23 -20.47
N ILE A 353 -48.38 15.14 -21.21
CA ILE A 353 -49.41 16.04 -20.68
C ILE A 353 -50.58 15.22 -20.10
N LYS A 354 -51.07 14.23 -20.86
CA LYS A 354 -52.20 13.38 -20.45
C LYS A 354 -51.87 12.49 -19.26
N ALA A 355 -50.66 11.94 -19.19
CA ALA A 355 -50.19 11.15 -18.06
C ALA A 355 -50.12 12.00 -16.79
N VAL A 356 -49.48 13.18 -16.85
CA VAL A 356 -49.42 14.11 -15.69
C VAL A 356 -50.84 14.54 -15.27
N GLN A 357 -51.71 14.93 -16.20
CA GLN A 357 -53.12 15.27 -15.89
C GLN A 357 -53.88 14.09 -15.26
N THR A 358 -53.64 12.85 -15.70
CA THR A 358 -54.29 11.66 -15.15
C THR A 358 -53.78 11.36 -13.74
N SER A 359 -52.48 11.49 -13.48
CA SER A 359 -51.91 11.35 -12.13
C SER A 359 -52.43 12.42 -11.17
N ILE A 360 -52.54 13.69 -11.61
CA ILE A 360 -53.19 14.75 -10.83
C ILE A 360 -54.63 14.33 -10.46
N ALA A 361 -55.41 13.85 -11.44
CA ALA A 361 -56.79 13.42 -11.22
C ALA A 361 -56.93 12.18 -10.33
N THR A 362 -56.00 11.21 -10.39
CA THR A 362 -55.98 10.05 -9.47
C THR A 362 -55.66 10.50 -8.05
N ALA A 363 -54.63 11.32 -7.88
CA ALA A 363 -54.20 11.78 -6.57
C ALA A 363 -55.24 12.66 -5.85
N TYR A 364 -56.17 13.29 -6.59
CA TYR A 364 -57.36 13.92 -6.01
C TYR A 364 -58.43 12.91 -5.53
N ARG A 365 -58.56 11.74 -6.18
CA ARG A 365 -59.56 10.70 -5.83
C ARG A 365 -59.21 9.91 -4.58
N GLU A 366 -57.92 9.69 -4.30
CA GLU A 366 -57.43 8.95 -3.12
C GLU A 366 -57.94 9.55 -1.79
N LYS A 367 -58.29 10.84 -1.78
CA LYS A 367 -58.84 11.53 -0.59
C LYS A 367 -60.28 11.14 -0.21
N GLY A 368 -60.89 10.19 -0.91
CA GLY A 368 -62.26 9.72 -0.65
C GLY A 368 -62.39 8.67 0.46
N ASP A 369 -61.41 7.77 0.62
CA ASP A 369 -61.56 6.53 1.42
C ASP A 369 -60.81 6.52 2.78
N GLU A 370 -59.88 7.46 3.03
CA GLU A 370 -59.05 7.45 4.24
C GLU A 370 -59.79 7.81 5.56
N SER A 371 -61.11 7.97 5.54
CA SER A 371 -61.90 8.28 6.75
C SER A 371 -62.40 7.06 7.54
N GLU A 372 -62.30 5.84 7.01
CA GLU A 372 -62.81 4.62 7.68
C GLU A 372 -61.86 3.41 7.63
N LYS A 373 -60.71 3.46 8.34
CA LYS A 373 -60.01 2.23 8.84
C LYS A 373 -58.96 2.40 9.95
N LEU A 374 -59.06 3.44 10.78
CA LEU A 374 -58.33 3.48 12.06
C LEU A 374 -59.03 2.64 13.16
N ASP A 375 -59.17 1.31 12.96
CA ASP A 375 -59.37 0.37 14.07
C ASP A 375 -59.28 -1.13 13.68
N LYS A 376 -58.17 -1.81 14.03
CA LYS A 376 -58.13 -3.09 14.81
C LYS A 376 -56.82 -3.88 14.74
N LYS A 377 -56.30 -4.20 15.94
CA LYS A 377 -55.62 -5.44 16.37
C LYS A 377 -54.25 -5.84 15.79
N SER A 378 -53.23 -5.42 16.54
CA SER A 378 -52.13 -6.22 17.10
C SER A 378 -52.03 -7.76 16.88
N SER A 379 -50.82 -8.17 16.47
CA SER A 379 -50.02 -9.31 17.02
C SER A 379 -50.30 -10.76 16.49
N PRO A 380 -49.50 -11.82 16.83
CA PRO A 380 -48.32 -12.18 16.01
C PRO A 380 -48.00 -13.71 15.82
N SER A 381 -47.41 -14.09 14.68
CA SER A 381 -46.75 -15.40 14.45
C SER A 381 -45.85 -15.32 13.19
N THR A 382 -44.52 -15.56 13.19
CA THR A 382 -43.64 -16.72 13.52
C THR A 382 -43.37 -17.66 12.34
N GLY A 383 -42.08 -17.77 11.95
CA GLY A 383 -41.58 -18.66 10.89
C GLY A 383 -40.46 -17.98 10.07
N SER A 384 -39.16 -18.31 10.11
CA SER A 384 -38.25 -19.12 10.95
C SER A 384 -37.25 -19.80 10.01
N LEU A 385 -35.96 -19.85 10.37
CA LEU A 385 -34.82 -20.41 9.60
C LEU A 385 -34.40 -19.59 8.35
N ASP A 386 -33.11 -19.40 8.04
CA ASP A 386 -31.91 -19.47 8.91
C ASP A 386 -30.80 -18.54 8.35
N SER A 387 -29.64 -18.51 9.00
CA SER A 387 -28.62 -17.47 8.92
C SER A 387 -27.49 -17.78 7.93
N GLY A 388 -27.19 -16.84 7.03
CA GLY A 388 -26.00 -16.84 6.17
C GLY A 388 -25.25 -15.51 6.29
N ASN A 389 -23.98 -15.54 6.71
CA ASN A 389 -23.23 -14.35 7.10
C ASN A 389 -22.38 -13.79 5.94
N GLU A 390 -22.99 -13.04 5.03
CA GLU A 390 -22.25 -12.38 3.94
C GLU A 390 -21.41 -11.19 4.46
N SER A 391 -20.10 -11.27 4.20
CA SER A 391 -19.15 -10.19 4.45
C SER A 391 -19.32 -9.02 3.47
N LYS A 392 -19.29 -7.80 4.00
CA LYS A 392 -19.24 -6.54 3.23
C LYS A 392 -18.15 -6.57 2.14
N ASP A 393 -18.48 -6.10 0.93
CA ASP A 393 -17.60 -5.18 0.15
C ASP A 393 -18.14 -4.63 -1.20
N LYS A 394 -19.41 -4.85 -1.57
CA LYS A 394 -19.99 -4.37 -2.86
C LYS A 394 -21.15 -3.37 -2.72
N LEU A 395 -21.01 -2.30 -1.92
CA LEU A 395 -22.04 -1.22 -1.82
C LEU A 395 -21.55 0.24 -1.72
N LEU A 396 -20.29 0.55 -2.04
CA LEU A 396 -19.70 1.89 -1.80
C LEU A 396 -19.76 2.86 -3.00
N LYS A 397 -20.97 3.34 -3.36
CA LYS A 397 -21.18 4.57 -4.15
C LYS A 397 -22.62 5.08 -4.05
N GLY A 398 -22.87 5.91 -3.03
CA GLY A 398 -24.20 6.48 -2.74
C GLY A 398 -24.39 6.83 -1.27
N GLU A 399 -23.61 6.24 -0.38
CA GLU A 399 -23.63 6.56 1.06
C GLU A 399 -23.33 8.05 1.32
N SER A 400 -24.18 8.65 2.15
CA SER A 400 -23.99 10.00 2.69
C SER A 400 -22.72 10.11 3.56
N ALA A 401 -22.20 11.32 3.72
CA ALA A 401 -21.08 11.59 4.64
C ALA A 401 -21.36 11.07 6.05
N LEU A 402 -22.60 11.22 6.52
CA LEU A 402 -23.12 10.64 7.75
C LEU A 402 -22.91 9.13 7.85
N GLN A 403 -23.39 8.34 6.87
CA GLN A 403 -23.28 6.88 6.89
C GLN A 403 -21.81 6.44 6.90
N ARG A 404 -21.00 6.98 5.97
CA ARG A 404 -19.58 6.65 5.83
C ARG A 404 -18.76 6.91 7.09
N VAL A 405 -19.09 7.96 7.84
CA VAL A 405 -18.39 8.32 9.07
C VAL A 405 -18.96 7.60 10.30
N GLN A 406 -20.28 7.34 10.36
CA GLN A 406 -20.89 6.58 11.47
C GLN A 406 -20.50 5.09 11.49
N CYS A 407 -20.15 4.49 10.34
CA CYS A 407 -19.69 3.09 10.27
C CYS A 407 -18.28 2.82 10.82
N ILE A 408 -17.54 3.87 11.23
CA ILE A 408 -16.19 3.77 11.79
C ILE A 408 -16.24 3.43 13.30
N PRO A 409 -15.28 2.64 13.85
CA PRO A 409 -15.23 2.33 15.28
C PRO A 409 -15.34 3.55 16.21
N GLY A 410 -16.30 3.47 17.14
CA GLY A 410 -16.64 4.52 18.10
C GLY A 410 -17.53 5.64 17.56
N ASN A 411 -17.72 5.79 16.24
CA ASN A 411 -18.43 6.94 15.67
C ASN A 411 -19.96 6.86 15.77
N ALA A 412 -20.51 5.71 16.16
CA ALA A 412 -21.95 5.51 16.41
C ALA A 412 -22.49 6.28 17.64
N SER A 413 -21.61 6.78 18.51
CA SER A 413 -21.95 7.65 19.63
C SER A 413 -21.03 8.88 19.68
N CYS A 414 -21.48 9.94 20.35
CA CYS A 414 -20.74 11.18 20.51
C CYS A 414 -19.45 10.95 21.31
N CYS A 415 -18.31 11.40 20.76
CA CYS A 415 -16.96 11.17 21.30
C CYS A 415 -16.84 11.41 22.81
N ASP A 416 -17.41 12.52 23.31
CA ASP A 416 -17.14 13.01 24.67
C ASP A 416 -18.23 12.68 25.70
N CYS A 417 -19.50 12.54 25.28
CA CYS A 417 -20.62 12.28 26.19
C CYS A 417 -21.41 11.00 25.91
N GLY A 418 -20.97 10.15 24.97
CA GLY A 418 -21.56 8.85 24.68
C GLY A 418 -22.99 8.85 24.12
N LEU A 419 -23.60 10.02 23.88
CA LEU A 419 -24.96 10.12 23.32
C LEU A 419 -24.97 9.52 21.90
N ALA A 420 -25.85 8.56 21.65
CA ALA A 420 -25.97 7.88 20.37
C ALA A 420 -26.26 8.83 19.21
N ASP A 421 -25.98 8.35 17.99
CA ASP A 421 -26.39 8.96 16.72
C ASP A 421 -25.91 10.41 16.47
N PRO A 422 -24.58 10.67 16.55
CA PRO A 422 -24.03 12.00 16.31
C PRO A 422 -24.21 12.46 14.85
N ARG A 423 -24.62 13.73 14.66
CA ARG A 423 -24.86 14.37 13.35
C ARG A 423 -23.86 15.50 13.01
N TRP A 424 -22.84 15.68 13.83
CA TRP A 424 -21.75 16.63 13.60
C TRP A 424 -20.39 15.95 13.74
N ALA A 425 -19.34 16.60 13.27
CA ALA A 425 -17.97 16.14 13.38
C ALA A 425 -16.99 17.30 13.59
N SER A 426 -15.83 17.03 14.20
CA SER A 426 -14.70 17.97 14.25
C SER A 426 -13.62 17.51 13.30
N ILE A 427 -13.48 18.23 12.18
CA ILE A 427 -12.78 17.76 10.97
C ILE A 427 -11.25 17.77 11.08
N ASN A 428 -10.70 18.53 12.03
CA ASN A 428 -9.28 18.49 12.38
C ASN A 428 -8.95 17.39 13.42
N LEU A 429 -9.94 16.92 14.17
CA LEU A 429 -9.75 15.92 15.22
C LEU A 429 -10.12 14.51 14.74
N GLY A 430 -10.97 14.35 13.72
CA GLY A 430 -11.41 13.04 13.24
C GLY A 430 -12.49 12.37 14.11
N ILE A 431 -13.34 13.17 14.78
CA ILE A 431 -14.34 12.70 15.76
C ILE A 431 -15.78 13.11 15.41
N THR A 432 -16.76 12.33 15.89
CA THR A 432 -18.20 12.63 15.76
C THR A 432 -18.82 13.17 17.07
N LEU A 433 -19.75 14.11 16.93
CA LEU A 433 -20.31 14.92 18.00
C LEU A 433 -21.84 15.01 17.92
N CYS A 434 -22.51 15.01 19.07
CA CYS A 434 -23.93 15.37 19.19
C CYS A 434 -24.11 16.90 19.15
N ILE A 435 -25.37 17.38 19.08
CA ILE A 435 -25.67 18.81 18.93
C ILE A 435 -25.00 19.68 20.02
N GLU A 436 -25.11 19.26 21.28
CA GLU A 436 -24.57 20.01 22.43
C GLU A 436 -23.05 20.06 22.43
N CYS A 437 -22.38 18.91 22.27
CA CYS A 437 -20.92 18.83 22.23
C CYS A 437 -20.37 19.57 21.02
N SER A 438 -21.04 19.52 19.86
CA SER A 438 -20.67 20.32 18.69
C SER A 438 -20.77 21.83 18.95
N GLY A 439 -21.76 22.27 19.74
CA GLY A 439 -21.90 23.66 20.19
C GLY A 439 -20.78 24.11 21.13
N ILE A 440 -20.31 23.21 22.01
CA ILE A 440 -19.16 23.46 22.90
C ILE A 440 -17.85 23.46 22.11
N HIS A 441 -17.66 22.53 21.17
CA HIS A 441 -16.49 22.52 20.29
C HIS A 441 -16.37 23.80 19.46
N ARG A 442 -17.50 24.42 19.05
CA ARG A 442 -17.50 25.74 18.42
C ARG A 442 -17.07 26.88 19.37
N SER A 443 -17.37 26.81 20.67
CA SER A 443 -16.95 27.85 21.64
C SER A 443 -15.50 27.73 22.11
N LEU A 444 -14.80 26.61 21.81
CA LEU A 444 -13.34 26.54 21.95
C LEU A 444 -12.61 27.39 20.91
N GLY A 445 -13.19 27.56 19.71
CA GLY A 445 -12.58 28.25 18.58
C GLY A 445 -11.82 27.34 17.61
N VAL A 446 -11.62 27.85 16.40
CA VAL A 446 -11.16 27.09 15.21
C VAL A 446 -9.72 26.54 15.28
N HIS A 447 -8.95 26.94 16.29
CA HIS A 447 -7.60 26.45 16.56
C HIS A 447 -7.60 25.19 17.45
N PHE A 448 -8.68 24.90 18.18
CA PHE A 448 -8.88 23.62 18.85
C PHE A 448 -9.80 22.69 18.05
N SER A 449 -10.90 23.22 17.49
CA SER A 449 -11.92 22.39 16.82
C SER A 449 -12.61 23.09 15.66
N LYS A 450 -12.65 22.41 14.51
CA LYS A 450 -13.30 22.85 13.27
C LYS A 450 -14.56 22.01 13.03
N VAL A 451 -15.73 22.53 13.42
CA VAL A 451 -16.98 21.75 13.41
C VAL A 451 -17.73 21.84 12.06
N ARG A 452 -18.19 20.68 11.57
CA ARG A 452 -19.12 20.50 10.43
C ARG A 452 -20.31 19.64 10.82
N SER A 453 -21.41 19.75 10.08
CA SER A 453 -22.55 18.84 10.10
C SER A 453 -22.34 17.70 9.10
N LEU A 454 -22.68 16.47 9.52
CA LEU A 454 -22.65 15.29 8.65
C LEU A 454 -23.87 15.20 7.70
N THR A 455 -24.87 16.07 7.88
CA THR A 455 -26.14 16.06 7.13
C THR A 455 -26.48 17.38 6.43
N LEU A 456 -25.94 18.52 6.88
CA LEU A 456 -26.27 19.85 6.34
C LEU A 456 -25.13 20.51 5.54
N ASP A 457 -23.87 20.20 5.86
CA ASP A 457 -22.72 20.76 5.14
C ASP A 457 -22.36 19.90 3.91
N THR A 458 -21.81 20.52 2.87
CA THR A 458 -21.14 19.79 1.78
C THR A 458 -19.75 19.34 2.23
N TRP A 459 -19.34 18.14 1.83
CA TRP A 459 -18.07 17.52 2.22
C TRP A 459 -17.14 17.32 1.03
N GLU A 460 -15.90 17.79 1.13
CA GLU A 460 -14.86 17.52 0.16
C GLU A 460 -14.41 16.04 0.21
N PRO A 461 -14.07 15.41 -0.94
CA PRO A 461 -13.67 14.00 -0.97
C PRO A 461 -12.46 13.67 -0.09
N GLU A 462 -11.49 14.58 0.03
CA GLU A 462 -10.29 14.41 0.86
C GLU A 462 -10.64 14.39 2.35
N LEU A 463 -11.52 15.32 2.74
CA LEU A 463 -11.94 15.52 4.13
C LEU A 463 -12.86 14.39 4.61
N LEU A 464 -13.75 13.91 3.74
CA LEU A 464 -14.56 12.73 4.04
C LEU A 464 -13.69 11.47 4.15
N LYS A 465 -12.60 11.36 3.37
CA LYS A 465 -11.64 10.26 3.50
C LYS A 465 -10.86 10.32 4.82
N LEU A 466 -10.43 11.52 5.25
CA LEU A 466 -9.84 11.74 6.57
C LEU A 466 -10.76 11.28 7.72
N MET A 467 -12.05 11.61 7.65
CA MET A 467 -13.05 11.17 8.63
C MET A 467 -13.38 9.67 8.58
N CYS A 468 -12.87 8.92 7.59
CA CYS A 468 -12.96 7.46 7.52
C CYS A 468 -11.65 6.75 7.95
N GLU A 469 -10.51 7.46 7.97
CA GLU A 469 -9.21 6.91 8.40
C GLU A 469 -8.90 7.23 9.88
N LEU A 470 -9.58 8.23 10.47
CA LEU A 470 -9.67 8.49 11.92
C LEU A 470 -11.06 8.15 12.47
N GLY A 471 -11.17 8.02 13.79
CA GLY A 471 -12.46 7.83 14.48
C GLY A 471 -12.35 7.99 15.99
N ASN A 472 -13.50 8.05 16.67
CA ASN A 472 -13.62 8.27 18.11
C ASN A 472 -12.77 7.27 18.92
N ASP A 473 -12.69 5.99 18.53
CA ASP A 473 -11.89 5.00 19.26
C ASP A 473 -10.38 5.22 19.11
N VAL A 474 -9.91 5.84 18.02
CA VAL A 474 -8.51 6.26 17.88
C VAL A 474 -8.24 7.47 18.78
N ILE A 475 -9.10 8.48 18.70
CA ILE A 475 -8.88 9.76 19.40
C ILE A 475 -9.10 9.62 20.90
N ASN A 476 -10.01 8.77 21.37
CA ASN A 476 -10.18 8.47 22.79
C ASN A 476 -8.99 7.67 23.35
N ARG A 477 -8.37 6.75 22.59
CA ARG A 477 -7.13 6.09 23.02
C ARG A 477 -5.98 7.06 23.26
N VAL A 478 -5.96 8.21 22.58
CA VAL A 478 -4.97 9.28 22.77
C VAL A 478 -5.41 10.26 23.88
N TYR A 479 -6.58 10.89 23.72
CA TYR A 479 -7.04 12.00 24.57
C TYR A 479 -7.75 11.56 25.86
N GLU A 480 -7.99 10.26 26.06
CA GLU A 480 -8.59 9.67 27.27
C GLU A 480 -7.72 8.55 27.87
N ALA A 481 -6.45 8.42 27.44
CA ALA A 481 -5.51 7.35 27.82
C ALA A 481 -5.42 7.12 29.34
N ASN A 482 -5.40 8.18 30.14
CA ASN A 482 -5.34 8.14 31.60
C ASN A 482 -6.71 8.30 32.28
N LEU A 483 -7.81 8.46 31.54
CA LEU A 483 -9.15 8.76 32.10
C LEU A 483 -9.58 7.71 33.13
N GLY A 484 -9.38 6.42 32.81
CA GLY A 484 -9.67 5.31 33.72
C GLY A 484 -8.75 5.27 34.95
N LYS A 485 -7.46 5.58 34.78
CA LYS A 485 -6.49 5.67 35.90
C LYS A 485 -6.85 6.80 36.88
N MET A 486 -7.47 7.87 36.37
CA MET A 486 -7.94 9.03 37.16
C MET A 486 -9.35 8.83 37.76
N GLY A 487 -10.04 7.73 37.47
CA GLY A 487 -11.40 7.46 37.97
C GLY A 487 -12.51 8.36 37.40
N ILE A 488 -12.21 9.14 36.36
CA ILE A 488 -13.14 10.14 35.79
C ILE A 488 -14.09 9.43 34.82
N LYS A 489 -15.39 9.72 34.90
CA LYS A 489 -16.41 9.23 33.97
C LYS A 489 -16.78 10.30 32.95
N LYS A 490 -17.31 9.88 31.79
CA LYS A 490 -17.85 10.80 30.78
C LYS A 490 -19.10 11.51 31.30
N PRO A 491 -19.31 12.80 30.96
CA PRO A 491 -20.48 13.58 31.35
C PRO A 491 -21.76 13.00 30.74
N GLN A 492 -22.85 13.02 31.51
CA GLN A 492 -24.13 12.47 31.09
C GLN A 492 -24.83 13.36 30.03
N PRO A 493 -25.71 12.79 29.17
CA PRO A 493 -26.62 13.58 28.35
C PRO A 493 -27.46 14.57 29.18
N GLY A 494 -27.61 15.82 28.71
CA GLY A 494 -28.43 16.85 29.36
C GLY A 494 -27.71 17.84 30.27
N GLN A 495 -26.49 17.57 30.77
CA GLN A 495 -25.75 18.51 31.62
C GLN A 495 -24.67 19.27 30.85
N ARG A 496 -25.02 20.44 30.31
CA ARG A 496 -24.13 21.22 29.42
C ARG A 496 -22.84 21.69 30.09
N GLN A 497 -22.91 22.14 31.34
CA GLN A 497 -21.77 22.67 32.09
C GLN A 497 -20.72 21.58 32.38
N GLU A 498 -21.15 20.36 32.75
CA GLU A 498 -20.25 19.21 32.91
C GLU A 498 -19.58 18.83 31.58
N LYS A 499 -20.35 18.84 30.49
CA LYS A 499 -19.81 18.60 29.13
C LYS A 499 -18.76 19.63 28.75
N GLU A 500 -18.99 20.90 29.04
CA GLU A 500 -18.01 21.95 28.71
C GLU A 500 -16.73 21.84 29.54
N ALA A 501 -16.83 21.57 30.84
CA ALA A 501 -15.66 21.29 31.68
C ALA A 501 -14.88 20.07 31.19
N TYR A 502 -15.57 18.98 30.84
CA TYR A 502 -14.95 17.76 30.31
C TYR A 502 -14.24 17.98 28.97
N ILE A 503 -14.90 18.66 28.01
CA ILE A 503 -14.36 18.92 26.67
C ILE A 503 -13.15 19.86 26.73
N ARG A 504 -13.18 20.89 27.60
CA ARG A 504 -12.02 21.74 27.89
C ARG A 504 -10.88 20.93 28.51
N ALA A 505 -11.15 20.11 29.53
CA ALA A 505 -10.15 19.24 30.15
C ALA A 505 -9.53 18.25 29.15
N LYS A 506 -10.32 17.72 28.22
CA LYS A 506 -9.89 16.76 27.19
C LYS A 506 -8.98 17.41 26.14
N TYR A 507 -9.43 18.44 25.42
CA TYR A 507 -8.70 18.96 24.25
C TYR A 507 -7.85 20.21 24.52
N VAL A 508 -8.24 21.07 25.47
CA VAL A 508 -7.52 22.32 25.79
C VAL A 508 -6.46 22.08 26.87
N GLU A 509 -6.84 21.51 28.02
CA GLU A 509 -5.90 21.19 29.11
C GLU A 509 -5.10 19.89 28.85
N ARG A 510 -5.59 19.05 27.93
CA ARG A 510 -5.02 17.74 27.58
C ARG A 510 -4.77 16.87 28.81
N LYS A 511 -5.72 16.91 29.74
CA LYS A 511 -5.62 16.44 31.12
C LYS A 511 -5.51 14.92 31.23
N PHE A 512 -6.12 14.20 30.29
CA PHE A 512 -6.19 12.73 30.28
C PHE A 512 -5.29 12.07 29.22
N VAL A 513 -4.53 12.85 28.43
CA VAL A 513 -3.42 12.33 27.59
C VAL A 513 -2.34 11.76 28.52
N ASP A 514 -1.64 10.69 28.13
CA ASP A 514 -0.57 10.18 28.99
C ASP A 514 0.63 11.13 29.02
N LYS A 515 1.18 11.34 30.23
CA LYS A 515 2.27 12.30 30.49
C LYS A 515 3.59 11.63 30.84
N TYR A 516 3.60 10.30 30.97
CA TYR A 516 4.77 9.53 31.41
C TYR A 516 5.95 9.45 30.42
N SER A 517 5.88 10.12 29.28
CA SER A 517 6.99 10.25 28.31
C SER A 517 7.84 11.52 28.50
N ILE A 518 7.38 12.51 29.27
CA ILE A 518 8.06 13.82 29.45
C ILE A 518 7.95 14.26 30.92
N SER A 519 8.97 13.96 31.74
CA SER A 519 9.07 14.44 33.12
C SER A 519 9.82 15.78 33.23
N SER A 520 9.20 16.70 33.97
CA SER A 520 9.67 18.06 34.25
C SER A 520 11.01 18.14 35.00
N SER A 521 11.75 19.21 34.75
CA SER A 521 12.58 19.92 35.75
C SER A 521 11.94 21.29 36.06
N PRO A 522 12.19 21.89 37.25
CA PRO A 522 11.49 23.11 37.70
C PRO A 522 12.05 24.41 37.09
N PRO A 523 11.29 25.52 37.12
CA PRO A 523 11.72 26.79 36.53
C PRO A 523 12.56 27.65 37.48
N GLU A 524 13.74 28.09 37.04
CA GLU A 524 14.50 29.17 37.70
C GLU A 524 14.88 30.31 36.74
N GLN A 525 14.29 31.47 37.02
CA GLN A 525 14.81 32.85 36.91
C GLN A 525 15.54 33.33 35.64
N GLU A 526 15.06 34.46 35.11
CA GLU A 526 15.73 35.26 34.08
C GLU A 526 17.10 35.81 34.54
N LYS A 527 18.12 35.79 33.66
CA LYS A 527 19.16 36.85 33.62
C LYS A 527 19.93 36.96 32.30
N LYS A 528 20.01 38.23 31.87
CA LYS A 528 20.76 38.91 30.79
C LYS A 528 22.04 38.26 30.20
N ILE A 529 22.07 38.23 28.86
CA ILE A 529 23.10 38.72 27.89
C ILE A 529 24.61 38.77 28.28
N VAL A 530 25.48 38.48 27.29
CA VAL A 530 26.96 38.74 27.20
C VAL A 530 27.82 37.64 27.89
N SER A 531 28.96 37.12 27.37
CA SER A 531 29.80 37.39 26.18
C SER A 531 30.51 36.14 25.60
N LYS A 532 31.05 36.29 24.37
CA LYS A 532 32.16 35.55 23.74
C LYS A 532 33.10 34.74 24.66
N SER A 533 33.53 33.57 24.18
CA SER A 533 34.92 33.40 23.75
C SER A 533 35.00 32.53 22.48
N CYS A 534 36.13 32.58 21.78
CA CYS A 534 36.46 31.72 20.65
C CYS A 534 37.90 31.19 20.86
N GLU A 535 38.38 30.40 19.89
CA GLU A 535 39.76 29.91 19.78
C GLU A 535 40.16 28.80 20.79
N GLU A 536 41.11 27.91 20.49
CA GLU A 536 42.11 28.00 19.43
C GLU A 536 42.31 26.75 18.55
N LYS A 537 42.80 27.00 17.33
CA LYS A 537 43.04 26.04 16.24
C LYS A 537 44.13 25.01 16.58
N ARG A 538 44.14 23.90 15.83
CA ARG A 538 45.33 23.61 15.00
C ARG A 538 44.99 22.98 13.64
N LEU A 539 45.46 23.66 12.59
CA LEU A 539 45.52 23.17 11.20
C LEU A 539 46.71 22.19 11.05
N SER A 540 46.78 21.35 10.01
CA SER A 540 47.42 21.68 8.71
C SER A 540 47.25 20.48 7.74
N ILE A 541 46.79 20.64 6.47
CA ILE A 541 47.56 20.98 5.23
C ILE A 541 48.61 19.89 4.91
N SER A 542 48.75 19.25 3.72
CA SER A 542 48.24 19.38 2.32
C SER A 542 48.49 18.02 1.57
N LYS A 543 48.28 17.71 0.26
CA LYS A 543 47.80 18.26 -1.06
C LYS A 543 47.50 16.99 -1.96
N LEU A 544 47.24 16.91 -3.29
CA LEU A 544 47.13 17.77 -4.51
C LEU A 544 46.23 17.01 -5.56
N GLY A 545 46.24 17.41 -6.85
CA GLY A 545 45.79 16.64 -8.04
C GLY A 545 46.80 16.80 -9.21
N PRO A 546 46.47 16.67 -10.52
CA PRO A 546 45.20 16.25 -11.16
C PRO A 546 45.39 15.26 -12.38
N SER A 547 44.35 15.07 -13.23
CA SER A 547 44.37 14.54 -14.64
C SER A 547 44.77 13.06 -14.91
N ASP A 548 44.33 12.34 -15.97
CA ASP A 548 43.18 12.45 -16.93
C ASP A 548 43.00 11.12 -17.74
N GLN A 549 41.90 10.96 -18.49
CA GLN A 549 41.64 10.04 -19.64
C GLN A 549 41.65 8.49 -19.46
N GLY A 550 40.46 7.94 -19.14
CA GLY A 550 39.57 7.34 -20.15
C GLY A 550 39.86 5.98 -20.85
N ARG A 551 39.09 4.93 -20.48
CA ARG A 551 38.32 4.10 -21.44
C ARG A 551 37.17 3.36 -20.75
N ALA A 552 36.14 2.97 -21.50
CA ALA A 552 34.93 2.33 -20.96
C ALA A 552 34.97 0.79 -21.00
N SER A 553 34.49 0.17 -19.91
CA SER A 553 33.94 -1.18 -19.91
C SER A 553 32.87 -1.30 -18.81
N SER A 554 31.83 -2.08 -19.07
CA SER A 554 30.64 -2.21 -18.22
C SER A 554 30.88 -3.08 -16.98
N LEU A 555 30.29 -2.70 -15.84
CA LEU A 555 29.92 -3.65 -14.80
C LEU A 555 28.76 -3.10 -13.94
N SER A 556 27.59 -3.69 -14.11
CA SER A 556 26.47 -3.58 -13.17
C SER A 556 26.83 -4.32 -11.88
N SER A 557 26.67 -3.66 -10.73
CA SER A 557 26.74 -4.34 -9.43
C SER A 557 25.60 -3.86 -8.55
N GLU A 558 24.56 -4.68 -8.45
CA GLU A 558 23.69 -4.65 -7.28
C GLU A 558 24.55 -5.01 -6.07
N GLY A 559 24.69 -4.08 -5.13
CA GLY A 559 25.47 -4.27 -3.91
C GLY A 559 24.53 -4.30 -2.72
N GLU A 560 24.26 -5.50 -2.20
CA GLU A 560 23.48 -5.71 -0.98
C GLU A 560 24.02 -4.81 0.15
N ARG A 561 23.26 -3.80 0.58
CA ARG A 561 23.57 -3.07 1.80
C ARG A 561 22.91 -3.76 2.97
N GLN A 562 23.78 -4.35 3.79
CA GLN A 562 23.44 -5.15 4.97
C GLN A 562 22.51 -4.38 5.92
N ASP A 563 21.58 -5.13 6.52
CA ASP A 563 20.63 -4.64 7.53
C ASP A 563 21.35 -4.27 8.84
N SER A 564 21.98 -3.09 8.87
CA SER A 564 22.56 -2.51 10.06
C SER A 564 21.44 -1.90 10.91
N SER A 565 20.77 -2.73 11.67
CA SER A 565 19.74 -2.34 12.64
C SER A 565 20.34 -1.47 13.75
N VAL A 566 20.37 -0.15 13.52
CA VAL A 566 20.76 0.85 14.53
C VAL A 566 19.66 0.95 15.59
N LEU A 567 19.72 0.03 16.55
CA LEU A 567 18.86 -0.04 17.73
C LEU A 567 19.22 1.10 18.69
N LEU A 568 18.80 2.31 18.34
CA LEU A 568 18.94 3.51 19.18
C LEU A 568 17.87 3.52 20.28
N ASP A 569 18.32 3.77 21.52
CA ASP A 569 17.57 3.61 22.77
C ASP A 569 16.26 4.42 22.80
N SER A 570 15.20 3.79 23.30
CA SER A 570 13.81 4.29 23.26
C SER A 570 13.53 5.39 24.30
N LYS A 571 14.28 6.49 24.27
CA LYS A 571 14.17 7.59 25.26
C LYS A 571 14.08 8.97 24.58
N HIS A 572 12.95 9.63 24.82
CA HIS A 572 12.65 11.04 24.49
C HIS A 572 12.73 11.42 23.00
N LEU A 573 11.78 10.90 22.20
CA LEU A 573 11.49 11.48 20.89
C LEU A 573 10.73 12.82 21.07
N ASN A 574 11.23 13.90 20.46
CA ASN A 574 10.53 15.19 20.44
C ASN A 574 9.18 15.04 19.69
N PRO A 575 8.04 15.51 20.23
CA PRO A 575 6.75 15.45 19.56
C PRO A 575 6.74 16.02 18.13
N GLY A 576 7.49 17.10 17.86
CA GLY A 576 7.65 17.64 16.51
C GLY A 576 8.30 16.64 15.54
N LEU A 577 9.32 15.91 16.00
CA LEU A 577 9.99 14.86 15.23
C LEU A 577 9.14 13.58 15.10
N GLN A 578 8.30 13.28 16.10
CA GLN A 578 7.29 12.22 16.00
C GLN A 578 6.26 12.55 14.92
N LEU A 579 5.71 13.77 14.92
CA LEU A 579 4.77 14.24 13.89
C LEU A 579 5.42 14.25 12.50
N TYR A 580 6.66 14.73 12.39
CA TYR A 580 7.45 14.75 11.15
C TYR A 580 7.59 13.35 10.52
N ARG A 581 8.07 12.36 11.30
CA ARG A 581 8.22 10.98 10.83
C ARG A 581 6.88 10.32 10.52
N ALA A 582 5.88 10.49 11.40
CA ALA A 582 4.54 9.94 11.21
C ALA A 582 3.84 10.48 9.94
N SER A 583 4.17 11.70 9.52
CA SER A 583 3.65 12.31 8.29
C SER A 583 4.15 11.61 7.02
N TYR A 584 5.44 11.23 6.99
CA TYR A 584 6.04 10.42 5.92
C TYR A 584 5.53 8.97 5.96
N GLU A 585 5.45 8.37 7.16
CA GLU A 585 4.88 7.03 7.40
C GLU A 585 3.37 6.92 7.09
N LYS A 586 2.68 8.03 6.79
CA LYS A 586 1.22 8.11 6.55
C LYS A 586 0.36 7.76 7.78
N ASN A 587 0.92 7.83 8.99
CA ASN A 587 0.34 7.25 10.20
C ASN A 587 -0.50 8.27 11.00
N LEU A 588 -1.75 8.49 10.56
CA LEU A 588 -2.69 9.43 11.20
C LEU A 588 -2.85 9.24 12.73
N PRO A 589 -2.93 8.01 13.30
CA PRO A 589 -2.93 7.82 14.75
C PRO A 589 -1.69 8.39 15.46
N LYS A 590 -0.47 8.09 14.97
CA LYS A 590 0.78 8.68 15.52
C LYS A 590 0.83 10.20 15.36
N MET A 591 0.27 10.74 14.28
CA MET A 591 0.19 12.19 14.06
C MET A 591 -0.75 12.87 15.06
N ALA A 592 -1.91 12.26 15.34
CA ALA A 592 -2.86 12.75 16.35
C ALA A 592 -2.30 12.64 17.78
N GLU A 593 -1.57 11.56 18.08
CA GLU A 593 -0.81 11.37 19.32
C GLU A 593 0.26 12.46 19.50
N ALA A 594 1.11 12.69 18.50
CA ALA A 594 2.13 13.74 18.54
C ALA A 594 1.53 15.14 18.75
N LEU A 595 0.44 15.47 18.03
CA LEU A 595 -0.29 16.72 18.24
C LEU A 595 -0.87 16.82 19.66
N ALA A 596 -1.37 15.73 20.25
CA ALA A 596 -1.84 15.70 21.63
C ALA A 596 -0.72 15.95 22.65
N HIS A 597 0.47 15.39 22.44
CA HIS A 597 1.65 15.67 23.27
C HIS A 597 2.27 17.06 23.05
N GLY A 598 1.76 17.86 22.10
CA GLY A 598 2.18 19.26 21.91
C GLY A 598 3.16 19.49 20.75
N ALA A 599 3.20 18.58 19.77
CA ALA A 599 3.92 18.85 18.52
C ALA A 599 3.41 20.14 17.86
N ASP A 600 4.32 21.01 17.45
CA ASP A 600 4.01 22.09 16.51
C ASP A 600 3.79 21.49 15.11
N VAL A 601 2.63 21.78 14.52
CA VAL A 601 2.26 21.34 13.17
C VAL A 601 3.16 21.96 12.09
N ASN A 602 3.82 23.08 12.40
CA ASN A 602 4.75 23.81 11.55
C ASN A 602 6.22 23.59 11.91
N TRP A 603 6.52 22.61 12.78
CA TRP A 603 7.88 22.30 13.23
C TRP A 603 8.80 22.05 12.03
N ALA A 604 9.97 22.70 12.02
CA ALA A 604 10.94 22.59 10.94
C ALA A 604 12.15 21.76 11.39
N ASN A 605 12.45 20.68 10.67
CA ASN A 605 13.59 19.81 11.00
C ASN A 605 14.91 20.44 10.54
N SER A 606 15.69 21.00 11.47
CA SER A 606 16.98 21.65 11.17
C SER A 606 18.00 20.71 10.52
N GLU A 607 17.97 19.41 10.83
CA GLU A 607 18.88 18.41 10.26
C GLU A 607 18.49 17.99 8.83
N GLU A 608 17.21 18.18 8.47
CA GLU A 608 16.64 17.81 7.17
C GLU A 608 16.06 19.06 6.49
N ASN A 609 16.95 19.99 6.09
CA ASN A 609 16.65 21.13 5.23
C ASN A 609 15.53 22.07 5.72
N LYS A 610 15.21 22.11 7.02
CA LYS A 610 14.03 22.81 7.58
C LYS A 610 12.69 22.34 6.98
N ALA A 611 12.64 21.14 6.42
CA ALA A 611 11.38 20.56 5.97
C ALA A 611 10.38 20.44 7.13
N THR A 612 9.09 20.50 6.81
CA THR A 612 7.97 20.42 7.77
C THR A 612 7.26 19.07 7.70
N PRO A 613 6.44 18.71 8.71
CA PRO A 613 5.47 17.62 8.60
C PRO A 613 4.65 17.64 7.30
N LEU A 614 4.26 18.83 6.81
CA LEU A 614 3.50 18.96 5.58
C LEU A 614 4.34 18.63 4.33
N ILE A 615 5.61 19.02 4.29
CA ILE A 615 6.54 18.59 3.22
C ILE A 615 6.78 17.08 3.32
N GLN A 616 6.89 16.49 4.51
CA GLN A 616 7.02 15.04 4.66
C GLN A 616 5.77 14.25 4.24
N ALA A 617 4.57 14.80 4.46
CA ALA A 617 3.33 14.24 3.91
C ALA A 617 3.27 14.29 2.37
N VAL A 618 3.92 15.27 1.75
CA VAL A 618 4.11 15.36 0.29
C VAL A 618 5.11 14.33 -0.21
N LEU A 619 6.28 14.22 0.42
CA LEU A 619 7.31 13.22 0.08
C LEU A 619 6.78 11.78 0.23
N GLY A 620 5.99 11.51 1.26
CA GLY A 620 5.29 10.22 1.40
C GLY A 620 4.19 9.99 0.36
N GLY A 621 3.65 11.04 -0.26
CA GLY A 621 2.58 10.93 -1.25
C GLY A 621 1.22 10.53 -0.66
N SER A 622 0.87 11.02 0.53
CA SER A 622 -0.50 10.85 1.08
C SER A 622 -1.28 12.16 1.02
N LEU A 623 -2.42 12.12 0.34
CA LEU A 623 -3.37 13.23 0.27
C LEU A 623 -4.06 13.49 1.62
N VAL A 624 -4.27 12.42 2.40
CA VAL A 624 -5.07 12.46 3.64
C VAL A 624 -4.25 12.98 4.82
N THR A 625 -2.94 12.67 4.90
CA THR A 625 -2.07 13.29 5.91
C THR A 625 -1.79 14.75 5.61
N CYS A 626 -1.70 15.15 4.34
CA CYS A 626 -1.68 16.57 3.95
C CYS A 626 -2.94 17.30 4.45
N GLU A 627 -4.13 16.77 4.16
CA GLU A 627 -5.39 17.35 4.63
C GLU A 627 -5.50 17.39 6.16
N PHE A 628 -5.07 16.34 6.89
CA PHE A 628 -5.05 16.36 8.36
C PHE A 628 -4.16 17.47 8.94
N LEU A 629 -2.97 17.67 8.38
CA LEU A 629 -2.04 18.72 8.81
C LEU A 629 -2.60 20.11 8.50
N LEU A 630 -3.16 20.32 7.31
CA LEU A 630 -3.85 21.56 6.92
C LEU A 630 -5.05 21.85 7.83
N GLN A 631 -5.84 20.83 8.19
CA GLN A 631 -6.94 20.99 9.15
C GLN A 631 -6.44 21.30 10.56
N ASN A 632 -5.24 20.89 10.95
CA ASN A 632 -4.61 21.27 12.22
C ASN A 632 -3.71 22.53 12.16
N GLY A 633 -3.71 23.26 11.04
CA GLY A 633 -3.07 24.59 10.94
C GLY A 633 -1.67 24.60 10.33
N ALA A 634 -1.29 23.57 9.57
CA ALA A 634 -0.07 23.59 8.78
C ALA A 634 -0.09 24.73 7.75
N ASN A 635 1.00 25.50 7.70
CA ASN A 635 1.20 26.58 6.75
C ASN A 635 1.55 26.00 5.37
N VAL A 636 0.57 26.02 4.46
CA VAL A 636 0.70 25.56 3.07
C VAL A 636 1.80 26.29 2.28
N ASN A 637 2.26 27.44 2.77
CA ASN A 637 3.27 28.31 2.15
C ASN A 637 4.62 28.33 2.91
N GLN A 638 4.81 27.48 3.92
CA GLN A 638 6.10 27.39 4.62
C GLN A 638 7.15 26.71 3.73
N ARG A 639 8.32 27.32 3.62
CA ARG A 639 9.41 26.91 2.73
C ARG A 639 10.53 26.21 3.48
N ASP A 640 11.19 25.26 2.81
CA ASP A 640 12.46 24.67 3.24
C ASP A 640 13.65 25.63 3.00
N VAL A 641 14.88 25.18 3.28
CA VAL A 641 16.10 25.99 3.02
C VAL A 641 16.36 26.29 1.55
N GLN A 642 15.80 25.51 0.62
CA GLN A 642 15.91 25.71 -0.84
C GLN A 642 14.81 26.65 -1.37
N GLY A 643 14.07 27.29 -0.46
CA GLY A 643 12.93 28.13 -0.78
C GLY A 643 11.69 27.36 -1.23
N ARG A 644 11.69 26.02 -1.26
CA ARG A 644 10.60 25.21 -1.82
C ARG A 644 9.50 24.98 -0.79
N GLY A 645 8.26 25.26 -1.17
CA GLY A 645 7.07 24.96 -0.35
C GLY A 645 6.43 23.60 -0.69
N PRO A 646 5.40 23.16 0.06
CA PRO A 646 4.62 21.95 -0.25
C PRO A 646 4.14 21.87 -1.71
N LEU A 647 3.77 23.00 -2.31
CA LEU A 647 3.34 23.08 -3.72
C LEU A 647 4.49 22.80 -4.72
N HIS A 648 5.72 23.27 -4.44
CA HIS A 648 6.91 22.93 -5.23
C HIS A 648 7.19 21.43 -5.15
N HIS A 649 7.26 20.87 -3.95
CA HIS A 649 7.53 19.44 -3.74
C HIS A 649 6.47 18.55 -4.41
N ALA A 650 5.19 18.88 -4.29
CA ALA A 650 4.12 18.12 -4.94
C ALA A 650 4.18 18.21 -6.47
N THR A 651 4.66 19.34 -7.01
CA THR A 651 4.85 19.52 -8.45
C THR A 651 6.07 18.74 -8.97
N VAL A 652 7.20 18.79 -8.27
CA VAL A 652 8.43 18.03 -8.60
C VAL A 652 8.17 16.52 -8.61
N LEU A 653 7.34 16.02 -7.69
CA LEU A 653 6.94 14.60 -7.62
C LEU A 653 5.80 14.21 -8.58
N GLY A 654 5.22 15.17 -9.32
CA GLY A 654 4.07 14.92 -10.18
C GLY A 654 2.77 14.55 -9.44
N HIS A 655 2.67 14.85 -8.14
CA HIS A 655 1.53 14.51 -7.29
C HIS A 655 0.32 15.45 -7.53
N THR A 656 -0.32 15.32 -8.70
CA THR A 656 -1.45 16.16 -9.17
C THR A 656 -2.57 16.35 -8.14
N GLY A 657 -2.89 15.31 -7.37
CA GLY A 657 -3.89 15.39 -6.29
C GLY A 657 -3.48 16.29 -5.12
N GLN A 658 -2.21 16.27 -4.72
CA GLN A 658 -1.68 17.15 -3.67
C GLN A 658 -1.56 18.60 -4.16
N VAL A 659 -1.18 18.82 -5.43
CA VAL A 659 -1.24 20.16 -6.07
C VAL A 659 -2.66 20.73 -6.03
N CYS A 660 -3.67 19.95 -6.45
CA CYS A 660 -5.08 20.36 -6.40
C CYS A 660 -5.50 20.75 -4.96
N LEU A 661 -5.14 19.94 -3.97
CA LEU A 661 -5.42 20.23 -2.55
C LEU A 661 -4.75 21.53 -2.07
N PHE A 662 -3.48 21.76 -2.41
CA PHE A 662 -2.76 22.95 -1.96
C PHE A 662 -3.29 24.25 -2.60
N LEU A 663 -3.65 24.22 -3.88
CA LEU A 663 -4.32 25.34 -4.55
C LEU A 663 -5.69 25.64 -3.92
N LYS A 664 -6.50 24.61 -3.63
CA LYS A 664 -7.76 24.74 -2.84
C LYS A 664 -7.56 25.32 -1.43
N ARG A 665 -6.33 25.32 -0.91
CA ARG A 665 -5.96 25.74 0.45
C ARG A 665 -5.16 27.07 0.48
N GLY A 666 -5.03 27.75 -0.66
CA GLY A 666 -4.35 29.06 -0.74
C GLY A 666 -2.83 28.99 -0.84
N ALA A 667 -2.30 27.95 -1.50
CA ALA A 667 -0.88 27.90 -1.83
C ALA A 667 -0.50 28.97 -2.86
N ASN A 668 0.61 29.67 -2.60
CA ASN A 668 1.13 30.72 -3.47
C ASN A 668 1.80 30.10 -4.71
N GLN A 669 1.03 30.04 -5.79
CA GLN A 669 1.43 29.56 -7.10
C GLN A 669 2.45 30.44 -7.83
N HIS A 670 2.78 31.62 -7.30
CA HIS A 670 3.76 32.56 -7.86
C HIS A 670 5.08 32.60 -7.06
N ALA A 671 5.20 31.77 -6.02
CA ALA A 671 6.39 31.65 -5.20
C ALA A 671 7.54 30.99 -5.98
N THR A 672 8.65 31.69 -6.19
CA THR A 672 9.88 31.12 -6.78
C THR A 672 10.77 30.46 -5.72
N ASP A 673 11.46 29.37 -6.05
CA ASP A 673 12.50 28.77 -5.20
C ASP A 673 13.89 29.41 -5.40
N GLU A 674 14.96 28.82 -4.85
CA GLU A 674 16.34 29.31 -5.02
C GLU A 674 16.88 29.22 -6.46
N GLU A 675 16.32 28.37 -7.33
CA GLU A 675 16.64 28.38 -8.78
C GLU A 675 15.86 29.48 -9.52
N GLY A 676 14.99 30.22 -8.83
CA GLY A 676 14.08 31.20 -9.42
C GLY A 676 12.82 30.57 -10.02
N LYS A 677 12.56 29.28 -9.78
CA LYS A 677 11.47 28.52 -10.42
C LYS A 677 10.19 28.60 -9.61
N ASP A 678 9.10 29.00 -10.27
CA ASP A 678 7.75 28.89 -9.73
C ASP A 678 7.15 27.48 -10.03
N PRO A 679 6.07 27.05 -9.35
CA PRO A 679 5.45 25.76 -9.62
C PRO A 679 5.01 25.55 -11.07
N LEU A 680 4.67 26.60 -11.83
CA LEU A 680 4.26 26.44 -13.23
C LEU A 680 5.47 26.13 -14.13
N SER A 681 6.61 26.78 -13.90
CA SER A 681 7.86 26.50 -14.59
C SER A 681 8.34 25.06 -14.34
N ILE A 682 8.31 24.59 -13.08
CA ILE A 682 8.63 23.20 -12.73
C ILE A 682 7.67 22.22 -13.42
N ALA A 683 6.35 22.52 -13.44
CA ALA A 683 5.37 21.66 -14.09
C ALA A 683 5.55 21.57 -15.62
N VAL A 684 6.02 22.66 -16.26
CA VAL A 684 6.35 22.70 -17.69
C VAL A 684 7.67 21.96 -17.98
N GLU A 685 8.71 22.15 -17.16
CA GLU A 685 9.97 21.39 -17.26
C GLU A 685 9.74 19.88 -17.10
N ALA A 686 8.88 19.49 -16.16
CA ALA A 686 8.47 18.10 -15.92
C ALA A 686 7.38 17.58 -16.88
N ALA A 687 6.98 18.36 -17.89
CA ALA A 687 5.97 18.05 -18.91
C ALA A 687 4.58 17.58 -18.36
N ASN A 688 4.25 17.87 -17.10
CA ASN A 688 3.05 17.36 -16.45
C ASN A 688 1.81 18.21 -16.80
N ALA A 689 1.13 17.83 -17.88
CA ALA A 689 0.00 18.58 -18.45
C ALA A 689 -1.18 18.80 -17.48
N ASP A 690 -1.48 17.85 -16.60
CA ASP A 690 -2.57 18.00 -15.61
C ASP A 690 -2.23 19.06 -14.56
N ILE A 691 -0.98 19.07 -14.05
CA ILE A 691 -0.50 20.08 -13.11
C ILE A 691 -0.39 21.47 -13.77
N VAL A 692 0.12 21.54 -15.01
CA VAL A 692 0.13 22.78 -15.80
C VAL A 692 -1.29 23.33 -16.00
N THR A 693 -2.28 22.45 -16.20
CA THR A 693 -3.70 22.84 -16.33
C THR A 693 -4.26 23.40 -15.01
N LEU A 694 -4.06 22.69 -13.89
CA LEU A 694 -4.49 23.16 -12.56
C LEU A 694 -3.88 24.52 -12.18
N LEU A 695 -2.58 24.71 -12.42
CA LEU A 695 -1.88 25.97 -12.12
C LEU A 695 -2.33 27.12 -13.03
N ARG A 696 -2.56 26.88 -14.33
CA ARG A 696 -3.07 27.92 -15.24
C ARG A 696 -4.50 28.33 -14.89
N LEU A 697 -5.37 27.38 -14.55
CA LEU A 697 -6.73 27.66 -14.09
C LEU A 697 -6.75 28.43 -12.77
N ALA A 698 -5.86 28.09 -11.83
CA ALA A 698 -5.72 28.80 -10.56
C ALA A 698 -5.17 30.23 -10.71
N ARG A 699 -4.27 30.50 -11.69
CA ARG A 699 -3.85 31.87 -12.03
C ARG A 699 -4.99 32.66 -12.66
N MET A 700 -5.66 32.11 -13.68
CA MET A 700 -6.78 32.76 -14.36
C MET A 700 -7.93 33.12 -13.40
N ASN A 701 -8.31 32.21 -12.49
CA ASN A 701 -9.35 32.46 -11.49
C ASN A 701 -8.93 33.48 -10.42
N GLU A 702 -7.63 33.62 -10.14
CA GLU A 702 -7.07 34.66 -9.26
C GLU A 702 -7.09 36.04 -9.94
N GLU A 703 -6.64 36.12 -11.20
CA GLU A 703 -6.69 37.31 -12.04
C GLU A 703 -8.13 37.82 -12.24
N MET A 704 -9.08 36.92 -12.50
CA MET A 704 -10.51 37.25 -12.60
C MET A 704 -11.05 37.83 -11.29
N ARG A 705 -10.77 37.19 -10.15
CA ARG A 705 -11.19 37.66 -8.81
C ARG A 705 -10.63 39.04 -8.47
N GLU A 706 -9.42 39.36 -8.91
CA GLU A 706 -8.81 40.68 -8.74
C GLU A 706 -9.43 41.74 -9.67
N SER A 707 -9.96 41.34 -10.83
CA SER A 707 -10.62 42.25 -11.78
C SER A 707 -12.06 42.66 -11.43
N GLU A 708 -12.82 41.82 -10.72
CA GLU A 708 -14.26 42.06 -10.46
C GLU A 708 -14.56 42.97 -9.24
N GLY A 709 -13.60 43.16 -8.34
CA GLY A 709 -13.74 44.08 -7.21
C GLY A 709 -14.69 43.61 -6.10
N LEU A 710 -15.02 44.54 -5.18
CA LEU A 710 -15.48 44.24 -3.81
C LEU A 710 -16.91 43.66 -3.67
N TYR A 711 -17.59 43.33 -4.79
CA TYR A 711 -18.96 42.80 -4.80
C TYR A 711 -19.17 41.57 -5.70
N GLY A 712 -18.10 40.92 -6.18
CA GLY A 712 -18.19 39.67 -6.94
C GLY A 712 -18.79 38.51 -6.14
N GLN A 713 -19.59 37.66 -6.81
CA GLN A 713 -20.10 36.41 -6.24
C GLN A 713 -19.02 35.29 -6.27
N PRO A 714 -19.14 34.22 -5.46
CA PRO A 714 -18.00 33.34 -5.19
C PRO A 714 -17.66 32.36 -6.33
N GLY A 715 -16.89 32.85 -7.31
CA GLY A 715 -16.06 32.09 -8.24
C GLY A 715 -16.78 31.48 -9.44
N ASP A 716 -16.02 31.30 -10.53
CA ASP A 716 -16.47 30.60 -11.74
C ASP A 716 -16.92 29.16 -11.42
N GLU A 717 -18.13 28.80 -11.84
CA GLU A 717 -18.65 27.43 -11.71
C GLU A 717 -17.73 26.43 -12.42
N THR A 718 -17.10 26.81 -13.53
CA THR A 718 -16.18 25.96 -14.32
C THR A 718 -14.92 25.64 -13.54
N TYR A 719 -14.29 26.63 -12.91
CA TYR A 719 -13.15 26.44 -11.99
C TYR A 719 -13.51 25.48 -10.85
N GLN A 720 -14.65 25.69 -10.20
CA GLN A 720 -15.10 24.86 -9.08
C GLN A 720 -15.41 23.43 -9.52
N ASP A 721 -16.02 23.24 -10.68
CA ASP A 721 -16.33 21.94 -11.26
C ASP A 721 -15.07 21.14 -11.61
N ILE A 722 -14.08 21.77 -12.27
CA ILE A 722 -12.81 21.14 -12.62
C ILE A 722 -12.03 20.73 -11.36
N PHE A 723 -11.88 21.62 -10.37
CA PHE A 723 -11.18 21.30 -9.13
C PHE A 723 -11.90 20.23 -8.31
N ARG A 724 -13.24 20.19 -8.32
CA ARG A 724 -14.04 19.14 -7.69
C ARG A 724 -13.84 17.78 -8.37
N ASP A 725 -13.73 17.74 -9.69
CA ASP A 725 -13.51 16.50 -10.44
C ASP A 725 -12.07 15.97 -10.25
N PHE A 726 -11.05 16.83 -10.24
CA PHE A 726 -9.69 16.44 -9.84
C PHE A 726 -9.64 15.92 -8.39
N SER A 727 -10.37 16.55 -7.46
CA SER A 727 -10.55 16.07 -6.08
C SER A 727 -11.19 14.67 -6.01
N GLN A 728 -12.28 14.44 -6.74
CA GLN A 728 -12.92 13.13 -6.81
C GLN A 728 -12.00 12.07 -7.43
N MET A 729 -11.17 12.46 -8.40
CA MET A 729 -10.20 11.58 -9.03
C MET A 729 -9.06 11.23 -8.05
N ALA A 730 -8.43 12.21 -7.43
CA ALA A 730 -7.34 12.01 -6.47
C ALA A 730 -7.77 11.19 -5.24
N SER A 731 -8.97 11.45 -4.70
CA SER A 731 -9.45 10.77 -3.49
C SER A 731 -9.92 9.33 -3.72
N ASN A 732 -10.52 9.03 -4.89
CA ASN A 732 -11.22 7.75 -5.16
C ASN A 732 -10.66 6.94 -6.34
N ASN A 733 -9.78 7.50 -7.18
CA ASN A 733 -9.21 6.87 -8.37
C ASN A 733 -7.76 7.38 -8.65
N PRO A 734 -6.84 7.45 -7.67
CA PRO A 734 -5.55 8.16 -7.81
C PRO A 734 -4.75 7.74 -9.04
N GLU A 735 -4.76 6.46 -9.41
CA GLU A 735 -4.07 5.92 -10.58
C GLU A 735 -4.41 6.61 -11.92
N LYS A 736 -5.58 7.25 -12.02
CA LYS A 736 -5.97 8.01 -13.22
C LYS A 736 -5.17 9.30 -13.41
N LEU A 737 -4.54 9.80 -12.34
CA LEU A 737 -3.63 10.95 -12.34
C LEU A 737 -2.16 10.51 -12.45
N ASN A 738 -1.83 9.24 -12.15
CA ASN A 738 -0.46 8.70 -12.15
C ASN A 738 0.09 8.36 -13.56
N ARG A 739 -0.57 8.83 -14.63
CA ARG A 739 -0.32 8.41 -16.03
C ARG A 739 1.13 8.50 -16.48
N PHE A 740 1.90 9.45 -15.97
CA PHE A 740 3.31 9.66 -16.35
C PHE A 740 4.30 8.66 -15.75
N GLN A 741 3.99 7.99 -14.63
CA GLN A 741 4.96 7.10 -13.98
C GLN A 741 5.29 5.83 -14.79
N GLN A 742 4.48 5.47 -15.80
CA GLN A 742 4.72 4.29 -16.65
C GLN A 742 5.59 4.56 -17.89
N ASP A 743 5.65 5.80 -18.37
CA ASP A 743 6.42 6.16 -19.57
C ASP A 743 7.80 6.76 -19.23
N SER A 744 7.95 7.38 -18.05
CA SER A 744 9.25 7.86 -17.53
C SER A 744 10.27 6.76 -17.18
N GLN A 745 9.95 5.48 -17.40
CA GLN A 745 10.87 4.34 -17.25
C GLN A 745 11.25 3.67 -18.59
N LYS A 746 11.01 4.33 -19.73
CA LYS A 746 11.22 3.77 -21.09
C LYS A 746 12.18 4.55 -21.99
N PHE A 747 12.90 5.53 -21.45
CA PHE A 747 13.95 6.30 -22.15
C PHE A 747 15.16 6.51 -21.23
#